data_AF-A0A2N1A534-F1
#
_entry.id   AF-A0A2N1A534-F1
#
_cell.length_a   1.000
_cell.length_b   1.000
_cell.length_c   1.000
_cell.angle_alpha   90.00
_cell.angle_beta   90.00
_cell.angle_gamma   90.00
#
_symmetry.space_group_name_H-M   'P 1'
#
loop_
_entity.id
_entity.type
_entity.pdbx_description
1 polymer ?
#
loop_
_entity_poly.entity_id
_entity_poly.type
_entity_poly.pdbx_seq_one_letter_code
_entity_poly.pdbx_strand_id
1 'polypeptide(L)'
;MDIYKKKSLVTLISSLTLFACGGSGESGTPTPLTTPEAETSLELTSTLIAPEAENSLELTSTLITPEAETSLALTSTLIAPEAENSLELTSTLITPEAETSLALTSTLTPVIKIYNEAPTFNDRSVSVNFNQPASFFLNATDTNHDHLSYRMIQQAAFGSIALNMMTEEVTYTPSDDQVISDFFIIQVSDGEISTDARFDITITDSIAPKIQLLDQSNLFSTTVPIQISFDDLIKNSSITVNGDNNDCSGSIQLSHDNFLSCVKLQKYTTPIGKTATDDYIKSITLLINSPLQNNSMYQLKFNEQIENYHGLYLERIILNYQMIMTTPIINEISASAYSNSRRWFEIYNGTGKTINLSDYNFISKGINATGNIIENHNFSLPAQLIDSDSYVIIQAQESPNSSQTSAQNSKQLIVIDDPDYAPYWSGQGYIELINSVDQSSVDLVRFGSDTQISSAPLITGKSLVRSITHQDSGNGSDWTTTHFSTPAGINDVNDCIRDDDNDGIPDCSELKNSTFAGLPLYQWGARSNQKDIFIEVDYMKSNDLGITPQKEALQKVKEAFSNRGYSVHFDTGTLYHPGADISHDDFDLSGGNSVPFTKTINFAKEAGVSSLVDYKSQHMDLRRRQIFFYMLFASSQNIDGEAGSSGLAEMNGNDSIISLGKWGLNKDTIENNNALINIQAATIMHEFGHNLGLLHGGDDGINFKPNYLSVMNYLYQLDGLASPGNNEGDRYYGHRFSGSAVCDQQSLINGPRNNVEHFLIDYSNGTGSTLDETQIDESKGLGRTFTSGIDFNCNGIIEGKIGVLEINGPTWVFENETWLEKEVVSTMHDHNDWEKVSLKFQDHWPGNAGQSRSAIVTQKKIDFMLIDTQKFIAEKTPSDAFFKRLQGE
;
A
#
# COMPACT_ATOMS: atom_id res chain seq x y z
N MET A 1 -36.88 119.19 2.93
CA MET A 1 -36.17 120.48 2.85
C MET A 1 -35.86 120.93 4.26
N ASP A 2 -34.57 121.15 4.50
CA ASP A 2 -33.93 122.00 5.51
C ASP A 2 -33.86 121.63 7.01
N ILE A 3 -32.70 122.03 7.52
CA ILE A 3 -31.91 121.59 8.68
C ILE A 3 -31.86 122.73 9.72
N TYR A 4 -31.45 122.38 10.96
CA TYR A 4 -30.71 123.17 12.00
C TYR A 4 -31.55 123.88 13.09
N LYS A 5 -31.18 123.99 14.40
CA LYS A 5 -29.97 123.68 15.21
C LYS A 5 -30.24 123.85 16.74
N LYS A 6 -29.63 122.98 17.58
CA LYS A 6 -28.93 123.15 18.90
C LYS A 6 -29.48 124.00 20.10
N LYS A 7 -29.42 123.40 21.31
CA LYS A 7 -28.53 123.70 22.50
C LYS A 7 -29.07 122.91 23.73
N SER A 8 -28.39 121.92 24.32
CA SER A 8 -27.20 121.89 25.21
C SER A 8 -27.49 122.09 26.71
N LEU A 9 -27.39 120.99 27.48
CA LEU A 9 -26.92 120.84 28.87
C LEU A 9 -26.64 119.32 29.00
N VAL A 10 -25.41 118.78 28.96
CA VAL A 10 -24.35 118.75 29.99
C VAL A 10 -24.99 118.61 31.38
N THR A 11 -24.80 117.52 32.11
CA THR A 11 -23.67 117.42 33.04
C THR A 11 -23.42 115.98 33.51
N LEU A 12 -22.14 115.61 33.40
CA LEU A 12 -21.32 114.59 34.06
C LEU A 12 -21.84 113.16 34.31
N ILE A 13 -21.17 112.27 33.58
CA ILE A 13 -20.76 110.91 33.96
C ILE A 13 -20.20 110.93 35.39
N SER A 14 -20.82 110.19 36.31
CA SER A 14 -20.10 109.62 37.45
C SER A 14 -19.95 108.13 37.19
N SER A 15 -18.96 107.79 36.37
CA SER A 15 -18.34 106.47 36.39
C SER A 15 -17.63 106.36 37.73
N LEU A 16 -18.32 105.85 38.75
CA LEU A 16 -17.69 105.42 39.98
C LEU A 16 -16.96 104.11 39.66
N THR A 17 -15.73 104.24 39.13
CA THR A 17 -14.80 103.12 39.02
C THR A 17 -14.20 102.89 40.40
N LEU A 18 -14.84 102.05 41.18
CA LEU A 18 -14.25 101.50 42.40
C LEU A 18 -13.56 100.19 42.05
N PHE A 19 -12.24 100.21 42.17
CA PHE A 19 -11.42 98.99 42.15
C PHE A 19 -11.66 98.24 43.46
N ALA A 20 -12.34 97.10 43.39
CA ALA A 20 -12.21 96.10 44.44
C ALA A 20 -10.86 95.40 44.22
N CYS A 21 -9.90 95.76 45.07
CA CYS A 21 -8.60 95.15 45.14
C CYS A 21 -8.75 93.75 45.76
N GLY A 22 -8.59 92.71 44.94
CA GLY A 22 -8.09 91.45 45.47
C GLY A 22 -6.73 91.73 46.09
N GLY A 23 -6.65 91.60 47.42
CA GLY A 23 -5.41 91.74 48.18
C GLY A 23 -4.28 90.91 47.55
N SER A 24 -3.03 91.35 47.63
CA SER A 24 -2.39 91.98 48.78
C SER A 24 -2.59 93.49 48.96
N GLY A 25 -3.24 93.81 50.09
CA GLY A 25 -3.30 95.05 50.89
C GLY A 25 -2.68 96.36 50.37
N GLU A 26 -3.52 97.39 50.26
CA GLU A 26 -3.52 98.57 51.16
C GLU A 26 -4.70 99.49 50.80
N SER A 27 -5.32 100.07 51.84
CA SER A 27 -6.57 100.83 51.79
C SER A 27 -6.41 102.20 51.13
N GLY A 28 -7.05 102.42 49.98
CA GLY A 28 -7.23 103.75 49.39
C GLY A 28 -8.65 104.25 49.61
N THR A 29 -8.85 105.16 50.57
CA THR A 29 -10.11 105.92 50.75
C THR A 29 -10.35 106.87 49.57
N PRO A 30 -11.41 106.73 48.76
CA PRO A 30 -11.73 107.68 47.71
C PRO A 30 -12.52 108.87 48.26
N THR A 31 -12.07 110.06 47.87
CA THR A 31 -12.62 111.39 48.15
C THR A 31 -14.12 111.56 47.80
N PRO A 32 -14.92 112.26 48.62
CA PRO A 32 -16.34 112.47 48.37
C PRO A 32 -16.57 113.38 47.16
N LEU A 33 -17.48 112.98 46.26
CA LEU A 33 -17.96 113.82 45.17
C LEU A 33 -19.24 114.56 45.61
N THR A 34 -19.16 115.87 45.79
CA THR A 34 -20.33 116.75 46.06
C THR A 34 -20.98 117.19 44.75
N THR A 35 -22.29 116.96 44.59
CA THR A 35 -23.09 117.46 43.46
C THR A 35 -23.81 118.77 43.83
N PRO A 36 -24.00 119.74 42.92
CA PRO A 36 -24.86 120.90 43.18
C PRO A 36 -26.32 120.64 42.81
N GLU A 37 -27.20 121.40 43.46
CA GLU A 37 -28.66 121.36 43.48
C GLU A 37 -29.35 121.10 42.13
N ALA A 38 -30.17 120.05 42.10
CA ALA A 38 -31.27 119.92 41.16
C ALA A 38 -32.50 119.41 41.94
N GLU A 39 -33.60 120.15 41.84
CA GLU A 39 -34.87 119.87 42.48
C GLU A 39 -35.52 118.61 41.89
N THR A 40 -36.18 117.83 42.75
CA THR A 40 -37.00 116.63 42.47
C THR A 40 -36.25 115.29 42.31
N SER A 41 -36.61 114.34 43.20
CA SER A 41 -36.33 112.89 43.20
C SER A 41 -35.08 112.43 42.44
N LEU A 42 -33.97 112.23 43.16
CA LEU A 42 -32.77 111.60 42.59
C LEU A 42 -32.93 110.07 42.55
N GLU A 43 -33.10 109.52 41.35
CA GLU A 43 -32.79 108.11 41.07
C GLU A 43 -31.31 108.00 40.70
N LEU A 44 -30.51 107.41 41.59
CA LEU A 44 -29.13 107.02 41.32
C LEU A 44 -29.14 105.58 40.80
N THR A 45 -28.87 105.41 39.51
CA THR A 45 -28.64 104.11 38.88
C THR A 45 -27.14 103.87 38.77
N SER A 46 -26.62 102.86 39.49
CA SER A 46 -25.26 102.36 39.31
C SER A 46 -25.31 100.98 38.65
N THR A 47 -24.69 100.85 37.48
CA THR A 47 -24.50 99.56 36.83
C THR A 47 -23.10 99.05 37.15
N LEU A 48 -23.00 97.87 37.76
CA LEU A 48 -21.71 97.22 38.01
C LEU A 48 -21.52 96.04 37.04
N ILE A 49 -20.37 96.01 36.37
CA ILE A 49 -19.95 94.89 35.52
C ILE A 49 -18.70 94.31 36.19
N ALA A 50 -18.80 93.09 36.71
CA ALA A 50 -17.66 92.34 37.23
C ALA A 50 -17.21 91.33 36.16
N PRO A 51 -15.95 91.35 35.71
CA PRO A 51 -15.39 90.21 35.00
C PRO A 51 -15.16 89.06 36.00
N GLU A 52 -15.37 87.83 35.54
CA GLU A 52 -15.18 86.53 36.22
C GLU A 52 -14.39 86.59 37.53
N ALA A 53 -15.06 86.22 38.64
CA ALA A 53 -14.41 86.06 39.94
C ALA A 53 -14.88 84.75 40.56
N GLU A 54 -13.96 83.79 40.68
CA GLU A 54 -14.27 82.44 41.18
C GLU A 54 -14.59 82.38 42.68
N ASN A 55 -14.37 83.45 43.46
CA ASN A 55 -14.63 83.42 44.91
C ASN A 55 -15.06 84.80 45.47
N SER A 56 -16.35 84.92 45.82
CA SER A 56 -17.08 85.97 46.57
C SER A 56 -16.67 87.44 46.37
N LEU A 57 -17.59 88.27 45.84
CA LEU A 57 -17.46 89.73 45.79
C LEU A 57 -18.20 90.42 46.95
N GLU A 58 -17.49 91.23 47.75
CA GLU A 58 -18.09 92.21 48.66
C GLU A 58 -18.02 93.62 48.05
N LEU A 59 -19.15 94.32 48.01
CA LEU A 59 -19.26 95.66 47.44
C LEU A 59 -19.93 96.60 48.43
N THR A 60 -19.20 97.61 48.90
CA THR A 60 -19.72 98.65 49.80
C THR A 60 -19.83 99.97 49.04
N SER A 61 -21.02 100.58 49.04
CA SER A 61 -21.23 101.95 48.58
C SER A 61 -21.74 102.81 49.75
N THR A 62 -21.13 103.98 49.93
CA THR A 62 -21.49 104.92 51.00
C THR A 62 -22.02 106.21 50.38
N LEU A 63 -23.23 106.61 50.76
CA LEU A 63 -23.87 107.84 50.29
C LEU A 63 -24.03 108.80 51.48
N ILE A 64 -23.56 110.05 51.34
CA ILE A 64 -23.73 111.11 52.34
C ILE A 64 -24.63 112.18 51.72
N THR A 65 -25.78 112.47 52.32
CA THR A 65 -26.72 113.50 51.86
C THR A 65 -26.94 114.58 52.92
N PRO A 66 -27.19 115.86 52.54
CA PRO A 66 -27.21 116.96 53.51
C PRO A 66 -28.49 117.09 54.34
N GLU A 67 -29.68 116.67 53.88
CA GLU A 67 -30.96 116.92 54.58
C GLU A 67 -32.01 115.81 54.37
N ALA A 68 -32.95 115.69 55.31
CA ALA A 68 -33.63 114.45 55.71
C ALA A 68 -35.06 114.21 55.17
N GLU A 69 -35.52 114.86 54.10
CA GLU A 69 -36.94 114.76 53.66
C GLU A 69 -37.18 114.26 52.23
N THR A 70 -36.31 113.43 51.66
CA THR A 70 -36.58 112.81 50.35
C THR A 70 -36.47 111.29 50.41
N SER A 71 -37.52 110.59 49.94
CA SER A 71 -37.52 109.14 49.73
C SER A 71 -36.48 108.75 48.68
N LEU A 72 -35.35 108.20 49.12
CA LEU A 72 -34.33 107.66 48.23
C LEU A 72 -34.68 106.22 47.84
N ALA A 73 -34.82 105.96 46.54
CA ALA A 73 -34.86 104.60 45.98
C ALA A 73 -33.52 104.36 45.27
N LEU A 74 -32.75 103.40 45.77
CA LEU A 74 -31.50 102.97 45.15
C LEU A 74 -31.78 101.71 44.33
N THR A 75 -31.61 101.80 43.01
CA THR A 75 -31.80 100.65 42.10
C THR A 75 -30.43 100.24 41.58
N SER A 76 -29.89 99.14 42.12
CA SER A 76 -28.60 98.58 41.70
C SER A 76 -28.85 97.40 40.75
N THR A 77 -28.16 97.35 39.61
CA THR A 77 -28.25 96.21 38.67
C THR A 77 -26.86 95.60 38.50
N LEU A 78 -26.74 94.30 38.82
CA LEU A 78 -25.51 93.51 38.65
C LEU A 78 -25.68 92.57 37.45
N ILE A 79 -24.67 92.50 36.58
CA ILE A 79 -24.59 91.51 35.49
C ILE A 79 -23.29 90.72 35.70
N ALA A 80 -23.40 89.43 36.05
CA ALA A 80 -22.29 88.49 36.20
C ALA A 80 -22.62 87.22 35.39
N PRO A 81 -21.73 86.70 34.52
CA PRO A 81 -22.06 85.57 33.66
C PRO A 81 -22.18 84.24 34.41
N GLU A 82 -21.36 84.01 35.45
CA GLU A 82 -21.35 82.77 36.23
C GLU A 82 -20.86 83.08 37.67
N ALA A 83 -21.60 82.66 38.69
CA ALA A 83 -21.15 82.69 40.09
C ALA A 83 -21.80 81.53 40.86
N GLU A 84 -20.98 80.65 41.44
CA GLU A 84 -21.45 79.39 42.03
C GLU A 84 -21.99 79.50 43.46
N ASN A 85 -21.91 80.64 44.15
CA ASN A 85 -22.48 80.80 45.51
C ASN A 85 -22.96 82.23 45.81
N SER A 86 -23.92 82.34 46.75
CA SER A 86 -24.74 83.52 47.08
C SER A 86 -24.01 84.88 47.16
N LEU A 87 -24.61 85.92 46.58
CA LEU A 87 -24.17 87.33 46.67
C LEU A 87 -25.01 88.12 47.69
N GLU A 88 -24.37 88.75 48.69
CA GLU A 88 -25.01 89.74 49.57
C GLU A 88 -24.58 91.17 49.18
N LEU A 89 -25.55 92.06 49.02
CA LEU A 89 -25.33 93.49 48.80
C LEU A 89 -25.72 94.25 50.08
N THR A 90 -24.74 94.87 50.74
CA THR A 90 -24.97 95.69 51.94
C THR A 90 -24.83 97.17 51.58
N SER A 91 -25.89 97.94 51.74
CA SER A 91 -25.86 99.40 51.56
C SER A 91 -25.91 100.11 52.91
N THR A 92 -25.00 101.04 53.17
CA THR A 92 -24.90 101.76 54.45
C THR A 92 -25.14 103.26 54.22
N LEU A 93 -26.11 103.83 54.95
CA LEU A 93 -26.43 105.27 54.90
C LEU A 93 -25.84 105.97 56.13
N ILE A 94 -25.09 107.07 55.93
CA ILE A 94 -24.54 107.89 57.03
C ILE A 94 -25.02 109.33 56.85
N THR A 95 -25.79 109.85 57.81
CA THR A 95 -26.25 111.25 57.86
C THR A 95 -25.43 112.06 58.89
N PRO A 96 -25.12 113.35 58.68
CA PRO A 96 -24.15 114.07 59.50
C PRO A 96 -24.62 114.47 60.91
N GLU A 97 -25.91 114.35 61.26
CA GLU A 97 -26.45 114.76 62.57
C GLU A 97 -27.25 113.63 63.24
N ALA A 98 -26.58 112.54 63.61
CA ALA A 98 -26.94 111.60 64.69
C ALA A 98 -25.90 110.44 64.71
N GLU A 99 -25.40 110.04 65.87
CA GLU A 99 -24.39 108.96 66.06
C GLU A 99 -24.89 107.52 65.75
N THR A 100 -25.76 107.31 64.74
CA THR A 100 -26.24 105.96 64.40
C THR A 100 -26.44 105.76 62.90
N SER A 101 -25.63 104.89 62.28
CA SER A 101 -25.81 104.41 60.90
C SER A 101 -26.89 103.31 60.82
N LEU A 102 -27.88 103.44 59.93
CA LEU A 102 -28.84 102.37 59.60
C LEU A 102 -28.37 101.61 58.35
N ALA A 103 -28.25 100.28 58.45
CA ALA A 103 -27.99 99.39 57.32
C ALA A 103 -29.30 98.71 56.87
N LEU A 104 -29.59 98.74 55.57
CA LEU A 104 -30.71 98.04 54.93
C LEU A 104 -30.14 96.96 54.00
N THR A 105 -30.55 95.71 54.23
CA THR A 105 -30.17 94.52 53.44
C THR A 105 -31.33 94.05 52.57
N SER A 106 -31.08 93.77 51.28
CA SER A 106 -32.02 93.18 50.33
C SER A 106 -31.36 91.99 49.61
N THR A 107 -32.01 90.83 49.62
CA THR A 107 -31.53 89.59 48.97
C THR A 107 -32.29 89.31 47.67
N LEU A 108 -31.57 89.02 46.58
CA LEU A 108 -32.10 88.56 45.28
C LEU A 108 -31.63 87.12 45.01
N THR A 109 -32.54 86.22 44.64
CA THR A 109 -32.23 84.84 44.22
C THR A 109 -32.34 84.68 42.70
N PRO A 110 -31.27 84.29 41.97
CA PRO A 110 -31.36 84.02 40.54
C PRO A 110 -31.95 82.62 40.25
N VAL A 111 -32.59 82.46 39.09
CA VAL A 111 -33.07 81.16 38.55
C VAL A 111 -32.13 80.72 37.43
N ILE A 112 -31.48 79.57 37.57
CA ILE A 112 -30.60 78.96 36.55
C ILE A 112 -31.44 78.00 35.68
N LYS A 113 -31.32 78.09 34.35
CA LYS A 113 -31.86 77.10 33.40
C LYS A 113 -30.71 76.32 32.78
N ILE A 114 -30.69 75.00 32.96
CA ILE A 114 -29.82 74.08 32.22
C ILE A 114 -30.61 73.61 30.99
N TYR A 115 -30.03 73.66 29.80
CA TYR A 115 -30.64 73.17 28.55
C TYR A 115 -30.14 71.75 28.28
N ASN A 116 -31.02 70.87 27.81
CA ASN A 116 -30.65 69.51 27.39
C ASN A 116 -29.82 69.53 26.10
N GLU A 117 -28.74 68.76 26.03
CA GLU A 117 -27.88 68.59 24.85
C GLU A 117 -28.01 67.16 24.30
N ALA A 118 -27.95 67.01 22.98
CA ALA A 118 -28.05 65.69 22.37
C ALA A 118 -26.84 64.79 22.73
N PRO A 119 -27.02 63.47 22.84
CA PRO A 119 -25.91 62.55 23.07
C PRO A 119 -24.85 62.64 21.98
N THR A 120 -23.57 62.53 22.36
CA THR A 120 -22.46 62.46 21.41
C THR A 120 -22.31 61.03 20.89
N PHE A 121 -22.53 60.85 19.59
CA PHE A 121 -22.42 59.56 18.91
C PHE A 121 -21.92 59.75 17.47
N ASN A 122 -20.69 59.31 17.20
CA ASN A 122 -19.98 59.59 15.95
C ASN A 122 -19.92 58.36 15.05
N ASP A 123 -19.87 58.60 13.75
CA ASP A 123 -19.63 57.57 12.72
C ASP A 123 -18.33 56.80 12.98
N ARG A 124 -18.31 55.50 12.62
CA ARG A 124 -17.15 54.62 12.81
C ARG A 124 -16.94 53.68 11.63
N SER A 125 -15.70 53.25 11.46
CA SER A 125 -15.35 52.16 10.55
C SER A 125 -14.91 50.94 11.34
N VAL A 126 -15.40 49.76 10.96
CA VAL A 126 -15.08 48.48 11.61
C VAL A 126 -14.57 47.50 10.57
N SER A 127 -13.41 46.90 10.85
CA SER A 127 -12.85 45.82 10.05
C SER A 127 -13.29 44.46 10.60
N VAL A 128 -13.77 43.59 9.72
CA VAL A 128 -14.32 42.27 10.08
C VAL A 128 -13.63 41.22 9.24
N ASN A 129 -13.11 40.16 9.88
CA ASN A 129 -12.48 39.07 9.16
C ASN A 129 -13.52 38.24 8.37
N PHE A 130 -13.12 37.78 7.19
CA PHE A 130 -13.93 36.93 6.32
C PHE A 130 -14.54 35.74 7.07
N ASN A 131 -15.85 35.54 6.89
CA ASN A 131 -16.63 34.48 7.55
C ASN A 131 -16.46 34.41 9.09
N GLN A 132 -16.02 35.49 9.75
CA GLN A 132 -15.88 35.57 11.20
C GLN A 132 -16.66 36.76 11.76
N PRO A 133 -17.41 36.57 12.87
CA PRO A 133 -18.08 37.68 13.52
C PRO A 133 -17.07 38.61 14.21
N ALA A 134 -17.41 39.90 14.30
CA ALA A 134 -16.63 40.90 15.04
C ALA A 134 -17.51 41.63 16.05
N SER A 135 -16.98 41.83 17.26
CA SER A 135 -17.68 42.50 18.37
C SER A 135 -16.98 43.80 18.77
N PHE A 136 -17.77 44.84 19.06
CA PHE A 136 -17.29 46.17 19.48
C PHE A 136 -18.34 46.93 20.30
N PHE A 137 -17.93 47.95 21.04
CA PHE A 137 -18.81 48.72 21.93
C PHE A 137 -19.27 50.05 21.31
N LEU A 138 -20.51 50.47 21.57
CA LEU A 138 -21.08 51.72 21.07
C LEU A 138 -20.42 52.96 21.68
N ASN A 139 -20.14 52.97 22.99
CA ASN A 139 -19.48 54.07 23.71
C ASN A 139 -20.07 55.46 23.37
N ALA A 140 -21.39 55.63 23.45
CA ALA A 140 -22.00 56.95 23.37
C ALA A 140 -21.87 57.67 24.73
N THR A 141 -21.84 58.99 24.72
CA THR A 141 -21.73 59.80 25.95
C THR A 141 -22.72 60.95 25.95
N ASP A 142 -23.23 61.28 27.13
CA ASP A 142 -24.16 62.39 27.34
C ASP A 142 -23.56 63.39 28.32
N THR A 143 -23.53 64.68 27.95
CA THR A 143 -22.94 65.76 28.77
C THR A 143 -23.80 66.08 29.99
N ASN A 144 -25.12 65.84 29.90
CA ASN A 144 -26.07 66.02 30.98
C ASN A 144 -26.15 64.78 31.90
N HIS A 145 -25.43 63.71 31.55
CA HIS A 145 -25.43 62.41 32.23
C HIS A 145 -26.79 61.71 32.21
N ASP A 146 -27.60 61.97 31.19
CA ASP A 146 -28.90 61.34 31.00
C ASP A 146 -28.79 59.87 30.55
N HIS A 147 -29.84 59.09 30.81
CA HIS A 147 -29.84 57.65 30.50
C HIS A 147 -30.03 57.42 28.99
N LEU A 148 -29.04 56.79 28.36
CA LEU A 148 -29.05 56.54 26.92
C LEU A 148 -29.84 55.29 26.52
N SER A 149 -30.54 55.40 25.40
CA SER A 149 -31.27 54.30 24.76
C SER A 149 -30.86 54.19 23.28
N TYR A 150 -30.73 52.96 22.79
CA TYR A 150 -30.27 52.68 21.42
C TYR A 150 -31.35 52.04 20.58
N ARG A 151 -31.38 52.39 19.29
CA ARG A 151 -32.30 51.80 18.32
C ARG A 151 -31.60 51.62 16.98
N MET A 152 -31.81 50.45 16.37
CA MET A 152 -31.33 50.20 15.01
C MET A 152 -32.24 50.88 13.99
N ILE A 153 -31.68 51.76 13.18
CA ILE A 153 -32.39 52.52 12.15
C ILE A 153 -32.29 51.82 10.80
N GLN A 154 -31.10 51.32 10.47
CA GLN A 154 -30.84 50.57 9.25
C GLN A 154 -30.02 49.33 9.57
N GLN A 155 -30.52 48.16 9.18
CA GLN A 155 -29.79 46.89 9.24
C GLN A 155 -28.72 46.83 8.14
N ALA A 156 -27.73 45.97 8.36
CA ALA A 156 -26.72 45.66 7.35
C ALA A 156 -27.35 44.85 6.20
N ALA A 157 -26.88 45.07 4.96
CA ALA A 157 -27.44 44.43 3.77
C ALA A 157 -26.85 43.03 3.51
N PHE A 158 -25.64 42.79 4.00
CA PHE A 158 -24.85 41.59 3.72
C PHE A 158 -24.33 40.90 4.98
N GLY A 159 -24.88 41.23 6.14
CA GLY A 159 -24.62 40.58 7.40
C GLY A 159 -25.78 40.73 8.38
N SER A 160 -25.62 40.17 9.57
CA SER A 160 -26.57 40.27 10.66
C SER A 160 -25.95 40.98 11.85
N ILE A 161 -26.75 41.74 12.58
CA ILE A 161 -26.30 42.51 13.74
C ILE A 161 -27.03 42.02 14.99
N ALA A 162 -26.26 41.67 16.03
CA ALA A 162 -26.76 41.41 17.37
C ALA A 162 -26.28 42.52 18.31
N LEU A 163 -27.23 43.28 18.88
CA LEU A 163 -26.95 44.35 19.84
C LEU A 163 -27.37 43.90 21.25
N ASN A 164 -26.43 43.92 22.20
CA ASN A 164 -26.70 43.69 23.61
C ASN A 164 -26.90 45.04 24.32
N MET A 165 -28.14 45.35 24.68
CA MET A 165 -28.52 46.62 25.29
C MET A 165 -28.00 46.81 26.72
N MET A 166 -27.56 45.76 27.41
CA MET A 166 -27.06 45.83 28.79
C MET A 166 -25.55 46.08 28.85
N THR A 167 -24.81 45.62 27.84
CA THR A 167 -23.35 45.78 27.75
C THR A 167 -22.93 46.80 26.68
N GLU A 168 -23.88 47.32 25.90
CA GLU A 168 -23.66 48.18 24.72
C GLU A 168 -22.74 47.57 23.66
N GLU A 169 -22.65 46.24 23.65
CA GLU A 169 -21.83 45.49 22.70
C GLU A 169 -22.65 45.14 21.45
N VAL A 170 -22.07 45.45 20.29
CA VAL A 170 -22.58 45.08 18.97
C VAL A 170 -21.71 43.97 18.41
N THR A 171 -22.33 42.89 17.94
CA THR A 171 -21.69 41.84 17.15
C THR A 171 -22.23 41.88 15.72
N TYR A 172 -21.35 42.10 14.75
CA TYR A 172 -21.66 41.96 13.33
C TYR A 172 -21.18 40.59 12.84
N THR A 173 -22.07 39.84 12.21
CA THR A 173 -21.75 38.56 11.57
C THR A 173 -21.96 38.70 10.07
N PRO A 174 -20.90 38.63 9.24
CA PRO A 174 -21.03 38.68 7.78
C PRO A 174 -21.83 37.46 7.28
N SER A 175 -22.53 37.61 6.16
CA SER A 175 -23.11 36.45 5.47
C SER A 175 -21.99 35.57 4.90
N ASP A 176 -22.28 34.28 4.73
CA ASP A 176 -21.31 33.33 4.15
C ASP A 176 -20.78 33.84 2.81
N ASP A 177 -19.46 33.82 2.67
CA ASP A 177 -18.72 34.16 1.45
C ASP A 177 -18.89 35.61 0.99
N GLN A 178 -19.23 36.49 1.93
CA GLN A 178 -19.40 37.90 1.67
C GLN A 178 -18.07 38.64 1.64
N VAL A 179 -17.80 39.34 0.54
CA VAL A 179 -16.59 40.17 0.33
C VAL A 179 -16.89 41.65 0.04
N ILE A 180 -18.16 42.02 -0.15
CA ILE A 180 -18.56 43.40 -0.42
C ILE A 180 -18.72 44.12 0.93
N SER A 181 -18.17 45.34 1.02
CA SER A 181 -18.35 46.24 2.16
C SER A 181 -19.84 46.45 2.48
N ASP A 182 -20.14 46.60 3.76
CA ASP A 182 -21.50 46.74 4.28
C ASP A 182 -21.60 47.97 5.19
N PHE A 183 -22.80 48.36 5.60
CA PHE A 183 -22.96 49.39 6.62
C PHE A 183 -24.29 49.27 7.34
N PHE A 184 -24.37 49.87 8.53
CA PHE A 184 -25.61 49.99 9.28
C PHE A 184 -25.66 51.32 10.05
N ILE A 185 -26.85 51.69 10.52
CA ILE A 185 -27.08 52.96 11.24
C ILE A 185 -27.79 52.67 12.56
N ILE A 186 -27.21 53.19 13.65
CA ILE A 186 -27.79 53.14 15.00
C ILE A 186 -28.09 54.57 15.45
N GLN A 187 -29.23 54.75 16.09
CA GLN A 187 -29.62 55.97 16.80
C GLN A 187 -29.40 55.78 18.29
N VAL A 188 -28.86 56.79 18.95
CA VAL A 188 -28.84 56.92 20.42
C VAL A 188 -29.74 58.09 20.84
N SER A 189 -30.44 57.96 21.96
CA SER A 189 -31.36 58.97 22.50
C SER A 189 -31.25 59.05 24.03
N ASP A 190 -31.22 60.26 24.57
CA ASP A 190 -31.30 60.56 26.01
C ASP A 190 -32.75 60.51 26.56
N GLY A 191 -33.75 60.55 25.66
CA GLY A 191 -35.17 60.54 25.98
C GLY A 191 -35.91 61.79 25.49
N GLU A 192 -35.18 62.84 25.12
CA GLU A 192 -35.68 64.09 24.53
C GLU A 192 -35.10 64.35 23.13
N ILE A 193 -33.80 64.13 22.93
CA ILE A 193 -33.07 64.37 21.69
C ILE A 193 -32.23 63.14 21.30
N SER A 194 -32.08 62.90 20.00
CA SER A 194 -31.40 61.73 19.46
C SER A 194 -30.34 62.08 18.43
N THR A 195 -29.28 61.27 18.37
CA THR A 195 -28.18 61.36 17.40
C THR A 195 -28.00 60.02 16.69
N ASP A 196 -27.83 60.06 15.37
CA ASP A 196 -27.58 58.87 14.55
C ASP A 196 -26.08 58.74 14.23
N ALA A 197 -25.55 57.52 14.23
CA ALA A 197 -24.21 57.21 13.76
C ALA A 197 -24.22 56.06 12.75
N ARG A 198 -23.42 56.22 11.70
CA ARG A 198 -23.16 55.24 10.65
C ARG A 198 -21.94 54.40 10.99
N PHE A 199 -22.08 53.08 10.84
CA PHE A 199 -21.00 52.12 10.99
C PHE A 199 -20.68 51.51 9.63
N ASP A 200 -19.54 51.88 9.06
CA ASP A 200 -19.04 51.33 7.79
C ASP A 200 -18.22 50.06 8.04
N ILE A 201 -18.63 48.95 7.44
CA ILE A 201 -18.01 47.63 7.60
C ILE A 201 -17.11 47.33 6.42
N THR A 202 -15.83 47.07 6.71
CA THR A 202 -14.85 46.61 5.73
C THR A 202 -14.49 45.15 6.00
N ILE A 203 -14.66 44.29 4.99
CA ILE A 203 -14.30 42.88 5.09
C ILE A 203 -12.80 42.69 4.80
N THR A 204 -12.07 42.09 5.75
CA THR A 204 -10.64 41.77 5.67
C THR A 204 -10.44 40.27 5.65
N ASP A 205 -9.31 39.80 5.12
CA ASP A 205 -8.85 38.43 5.36
C ASP A 205 -7.43 38.43 5.87
N SER A 206 -7.21 37.71 6.96
CA SER A 206 -5.90 37.56 7.61
C SER A 206 -5.46 36.11 7.70
N ILE A 207 -6.24 35.18 7.13
CA ILE A 207 -5.98 33.75 7.18
C ILE A 207 -5.67 33.28 5.76
N ALA A 208 -4.54 32.59 5.59
CA ALA A 208 -4.21 31.98 4.32
C ALA A 208 -5.21 30.86 3.98
N PRO A 209 -5.57 30.68 2.70
CA PRO A 209 -6.49 29.64 2.29
C PRO A 209 -5.93 28.25 2.59
N LYS A 210 -6.80 27.26 2.77
CA LYS A 210 -6.44 25.84 2.92
C LYS A 210 -7.23 24.97 1.96
N ILE A 211 -6.67 23.80 1.66
CA ILE A 211 -7.34 22.78 0.86
C ILE A 211 -8.17 21.87 1.78
N GLN A 212 -9.42 21.65 1.41
CA GLN A 212 -10.25 20.56 1.89
C GLN A 212 -10.35 19.52 0.78
N LEU A 213 -9.70 18.36 0.96
CA LEU A 213 -9.77 17.26 0.00
C LEU A 213 -11.09 16.50 0.18
N LEU A 214 -11.82 16.29 -0.92
CA LEU A 214 -13.08 15.54 -0.93
C LEU A 214 -12.88 14.02 -0.97
N ASP A 215 -11.70 13.55 -1.39
CA ASP A 215 -11.34 12.13 -1.46
C ASP A 215 -10.03 11.87 -0.70
N GLN A 216 -10.10 10.97 0.30
CA GLN A 216 -8.99 10.61 1.19
C GLN A 216 -8.27 9.33 0.75
N SER A 217 -8.65 8.72 -0.38
CA SER A 217 -8.14 7.41 -0.78
C SER A 217 -6.65 7.39 -1.17
N ASN A 218 -6.02 8.55 -1.42
CA ASN A 218 -4.66 8.64 -2.01
C ASN A 218 -4.50 7.80 -3.31
N LEU A 219 -5.59 7.44 -3.98
CA LEU A 219 -5.58 6.70 -5.24
C LEU A 219 -5.95 7.62 -6.39
N PHE A 220 -5.33 7.41 -7.54
CA PHE A 220 -5.52 8.22 -8.74
C PHE A 220 -5.84 7.35 -9.97
N SER A 221 -6.75 7.77 -10.84
CA SER A 221 -7.07 7.10 -12.11
C SER A 221 -7.33 8.11 -13.22
N THR A 222 -6.95 7.79 -14.46
CA THR A 222 -7.16 8.66 -15.64
C THR A 222 -8.63 8.91 -15.96
N THR A 223 -9.56 8.11 -15.45
CA THR A 223 -11.01 8.27 -15.69
C THR A 223 -11.75 8.97 -14.55
N VAL A 224 -11.10 9.15 -13.40
CA VAL A 224 -11.70 9.79 -12.22
C VAL A 224 -11.12 11.21 -12.05
N PRO A 225 -11.93 12.27 -12.18
CA PRO A 225 -11.47 13.64 -11.98
C PRO A 225 -10.99 13.91 -10.54
N ILE A 226 -9.94 14.72 -10.36
CA ILE A 226 -9.53 15.20 -9.03
C ILE A 226 -10.42 16.38 -8.64
N GLN A 227 -11.20 16.22 -7.57
CA GLN A 227 -12.03 17.29 -7.02
C GLN A 227 -11.33 17.95 -5.82
N ILE A 228 -11.17 19.26 -5.88
CA ILE A 228 -10.50 20.06 -4.85
C ILE A 228 -11.48 21.13 -4.37
N SER A 229 -11.66 21.22 -3.06
CA SER A 229 -12.38 22.34 -2.43
C SER A 229 -11.44 23.16 -1.56
N PHE A 230 -11.73 24.45 -1.44
CA PHE A 230 -11.03 25.40 -0.60
C PHE A 230 -11.96 25.87 0.51
N ASP A 231 -11.41 26.15 1.69
CA ASP A 231 -12.15 26.75 2.80
C ASP A 231 -12.40 28.27 2.61
N ASP A 232 -11.79 28.84 1.58
CA ASP A 232 -11.77 30.26 1.26
C ASP A 232 -12.15 30.53 -0.21
N LEU A 233 -12.41 31.79 -0.56
CA LEU A 233 -12.61 32.27 -1.92
C LEU A 233 -11.28 32.48 -2.62
N ILE A 234 -10.99 31.62 -3.59
CA ILE A 234 -9.74 31.65 -4.35
C ILE A 234 -9.91 32.38 -5.66
N LYS A 235 -8.94 33.21 -6.01
CA LYS A 235 -8.92 33.90 -7.29
C LYS A 235 -8.64 32.90 -8.42
N ASN A 236 -9.57 32.76 -9.34
CA ASN A 236 -9.53 31.79 -10.43
C ASN A 236 -8.29 31.96 -11.31
N SER A 237 -7.89 33.19 -11.58
CA SER A 237 -6.69 33.53 -12.36
C SER A 237 -5.37 33.11 -11.68
N SER A 238 -5.35 32.93 -10.36
CA SER A 238 -4.18 32.42 -9.61
C SER A 238 -4.00 30.91 -9.73
N ILE A 239 -5.05 30.19 -10.16
CA ILE A 239 -5.00 28.75 -10.38
C ILE A 239 -4.62 28.47 -11.83
N THR A 240 -3.40 28.01 -12.04
CA THR A 240 -2.87 27.61 -13.34
C THR A 240 -2.39 26.17 -13.27
N VAL A 241 -2.50 25.46 -14.38
CA VAL A 241 -2.11 24.05 -14.50
C VAL A 241 -1.19 23.87 -15.69
N ASN A 242 -0.39 22.79 -15.68
CA ASN A 242 0.51 22.54 -16.78
C ASN A 242 -0.22 22.17 -18.07
N GLY A 243 0.15 22.80 -19.18
CA GLY A 243 -0.46 22.63 -20.50
C GLY A 243 0.19 21.55 -21.38
N ASP A 244 1.34 21.02 -20.97
CA ASP A 244 2.11 19.97 -21.64
C ASP A 244 2.61 18.89 -20.67
N ASN A 245 3.35 17.89 -21.17
CA ASN A 245 3.83 16.74 -20.40
C ASN A 245 5.29 16.86 -19.92
N ASN A 246 5.93 18.02 -20.14
CA ASN A 246 7.38 18.13 -19.96
C ASN A 246 7.72 19.18 -18.92
N ASP A 247 7.26 20.42 -19.08
CA ASP A 247 7.72 21.52 -18.24
C ASP A 247 6.83 21.69 -17.02
N CYS A 248 7.35 21.48 -15.81
CA CYS A 248 6.59 21.71 -14.58
C CYS A 248 6.25 23.19 -14.35
N SER A 249 5.13 23.64 -14.93
CA SER A 249 4.61 24.99 -14.86
C SER A 249 3.24 25.07 -14.16
N GLY A 250 2.85 26.27 -13.76
CA GLY A 250 1.57 26.54 -13.10
C GLY A 250 1.59 26.37 -11.58
N SER A 251 0.47 26.76 -10.95
CA SER A 251 0.30 26.73 -9.50
C SER A 251 -0.11 25.36 -8.96
N ILE A 252 -0.64 24.48 -9.82
CA ILE A 252 -0.90 23.07 -9.53
C ILE A 252 -0.13 22.20 -10.52
N GLN A 253 0.66 21.28 -10.00
CA GLN A 253 1.58 20.42 -10.76
C GLN A 253 1.38 18.96 -10.38
N LEU A 254 1.44 18.06 -11.36
CA LEU A 254 1.40 16.62 -11.12
C LEU A 254 2.61 15.98 -11.79
N SER A 255 3.36 15.15 -11.06
CA SER A 255 4.60 14.52 -11.55
C SER A 255 4.82 13.15 -10.92
N HIS A 256 5.48 12.22 -11.62
CA HIS A 256 5.90 10.92 -11.07
C HIS A 256 7.42 10.81 -10.82
N ASP A 257 8.18 11.86 -11.13
CA ASP A 257 9.66 11.82 -11.18
C ASP A 257 10.30 12.97 -10.39
N ASN A 258 9.66 13.38 -9.29
CA ASN A 258 10.07 14.53 -8.46
C ASN A 258 10.12 15.86 -9.23
N PHE A 259 9.15 16.08 -10.11
CA PHE A 259 8.99 17.30 -10.92
C PHE A 259 10.15 17.53 -11.90
N LEU A 260 10.78 16.46 -12.39
CA LEU A 260 11.65 16.54 -13.58
C LEU A 260 10.80 16.68 -14.85
N SER A 261 9.63 16.04 -14.87
CA SER A 261 8.57 16.23 -15.85
C SER A 261 7.20 16.33 -15.16
N CYS A 262 6.24 16.99 -15.81
CA CYS A 262 4.89 17.19 -15.26
C CYS A 262 3.82 16.82 -16.26
N VAL A 263 2.76 16.17 -15.77
CA VAL A 263 1.62 15.74 -16.56
C VAL A 263 0.75 16.92 -16.99
N LYS A 264 0.25 16.88 -18.23
CA LYS A 264 -0.75 17.81 -18.73
C LYS A 264 -2.08 17.65 -18.00
N LEU A 265 -2.55 18.75 -17.43
CA LEU A 265 -3.80 18.82 -16.69
C LEU A 265 -4.78 19.76 -17.39
N GLN A 266 -6.08 19.52 -17.20
CA GLN A 266 -7.13 20.44 -17.60
C GLN A 266 -7.95 20.85 -16.38
N LYS A 267 -8.04 22.17 -16.14
CA LYS A 267 -8.83 22.75 -15.04
C LYS A 267 -10.26 23.05 -15.50
N TYR A 268 -11.22 22.63 -14.69
CA TYR A 268 -12.61 23.07 -14.76
C TYR A 268 -12.98 23.74 -13.43
N THR A 269 -13.75 24.82 -13.52
CA THR A 269 -14.15 25.60 -12.35
C THR A 269 -15.66 25.70 -12.30
N THR A 270 -16.24 25.67 -11.10
CA THR A 270 -17.65 25.97 -10.89
C THR A 270 -17.75 27.38 -10.29
N PRO A 271 -18.27 28.38 -11.03
CA PRO A 271 -18.44 29.73 -10.50
C PRO A 271 -19.44 29.78 -9.35
N ILE A 272 -19.20 30.65 -8.36
CA ILE A 272 -20.15 30.90 -7.27
C ILE A 272 -21.16 31.95 -7.77
N GLY A 273 -22.38 31.51 -8.10
CA GLY A 273 -23.35 32.32 -8.84
C GLY A 273 -24.04 33.47 -8.10
N LYS A 274 -23.41 34.19 -7.14
CA LYS A 274 -24.14 35.21 -6.35
C LYS A 274 -23.45 36.53 -5.93
N THR A 275 -22.24 36.90 -6.34
CA THR A 275 -21.70 38.25 -6.06
C THR A 275 -20.78 38.78 -7.16
N ALA A 276 -20.61 40.11 -7.22
CA ALA A 276 -20.22 40.91 -8.38
C ALA A 276 -18.76 40.80 -8.90
N THR A 277 -18.14 39.62 -8.88
CA THR A 277 -16.88 39.36 -9.57
C THR A 277 -16.81 37.90 -10.02
N ASP A 278 -16.97 37.63 -11.32
CA ASP A 278 -16.88 36.29 -11.94
C ASP A 278 -15.49 35.61 -11.82
N ASP A 279 -14.57 36.14 -11.00
CA ASP A 279 -13.16 35.73 -10.92
C ASP A 279 -12.82 34.93 -9.64
N TYR A 280 -13.77 34.62 -8.75
CA TYR A 280 -13.52 33.84 -7.53
C TYR A 280 -14.28 32.50 -7.47
N ILE A 281 -13.64 31.48 -6.91
CA ILE A 281 -14.13 30.11 -6.87
C ILE A 281 -13.84 29.44 -5.52
N LYS A 282 -14.61 28.40 -5.20
CA LYS A 282 -14.40 27.54 -4.01
C LYS A 282 -14.01 26.11 -4.31
N SER A 283 -14.13 25.70 -5.57
CA SER A 283 -13.76 24.36 -5.98
C SER A 283 -13.28 24.32 -7.43
N ILE A 284 -12.42 23.34 -7.69
CA ILE A 284 -11.97 23.00 -9.03
C ILE A 284 -12.05 21.49 -9.25
N THR A 285 -12.21 21.13 -10.51
CA THR A 285 -12.09 19.76 -10.98
C THR A 285 -10.92 19.71 -11.96
N LEU A 286 -9.96 18.82 -11.70
CA LEU A 286 -8.83 18.57 -12.60
C LEU A 286 -9.08 17.28 -13.39
N LEU A 287 -8.99 17.36 -14.71
CA LEU A 287 -8.90 16.20 -15.59
C LEU A 287 -7.45 15.98 -16.02
N ILE A 288 -7.09 14.71 -16.15
CA ILE A 288 -5.77 14.30 -16.61
C ILE A 288 -5.91 13.91 -18.07
N ASN A 289 -5.33 14.72 -18.94
CA ASN A 289 -5.43 14.54 -20.39
C ASN A 289 -4.14 13.99 -20.96
N SER A 290 -3.54 13.01 -20.28
CA SER A 290 -2.32 12.34 -20.70
C SER A 290 -2.27 10.92 -20.16
N PRO A 291 -1.67 9.99 -20.92
CA PRO A 291 -1.43 8.64 -20.44
C PRO A 291 -0.51 8.71 -19.22
N LEU A 292 -0.92 8.06 -18.14
CA LEU A 292 -0.12 7.93 -16.94
C LEU A 292 0.58 6.58 -16.93
N GLN A 293 1.75 6.53 -16.32
CA GLN A 293 2.41 5.27 -15.97
C GLN A 293 1.58 4.53 -14.92
N ASN A 294 1.13 3.32 -15.25
CA ASN A 294 0.40 2.44 -14.36
C ASN A 294 1.25 2.08 -13.13
N ASN A 295 0.57 1.84 -11.99
CA ASN A 295 1.18 1.46 -10.70
C ASN A 295 2.35 2.35 -10.24
N SER A 296 2.32 3.64 -10.60
CA SER A 296 3.36 4.61 -10.27
C SER A 296 2.87 5.61 -9.23
N MET A 297 3.78 6.08 -8.38
CA MET A 297 3.49 7.15 -7.42
C MET A 297 3.57 8.51 -8.11
N TYR A 298 2.51 9.30 -7.97
CA TYR A 298 2.44 10.68 -8.43
C TYR A 298 2.38 11.65 -7.25
N GLN A 299 3.03 12.79 -7.43
CA GLN A 299 3.04 13.91 -6.51
C GLN A 299 2.18 15.04 -7.08
N LEU A 300 1.07 15.35 -6.41
CA LEU A 300 0.26 16.53 -6.69
C LEU A 300 0.73 17.68 -5.80
N LYS A 301 1.30 18.70 -6.42
CA LYS A 301 1.90 19.84 -5.74
C LYS A 301 1.12 21.11 -5.99
N PHE A 302 0.87 21.83 -4.91
CA PHE A 302 0.29 23.16 -4.88
C PHE A 302 1.39 24.17 -4.50
N ASN A 303 1.57 25.19 -5.32
CA ASN A 303 2.58 26.22 -5.13
C ASN A 303 2.03 27.44 -4.37
N GLU A 304 2.93 28.25 -3.84
CA GLU A 304 2.68 29.55 -3.20
C GLU A 304 2.30 30.64 -4.22
N GLN A 305 1.37 30.31 -5.11
CA GLN A 305 0.85 31.19 -6.16
C GLN A 305 -0.68 31.26 -6.16
N ILE A 306 -1.34 30.33 -5.46
CA ILE A 306 -2.79 30.30 -5.31
C ILE A 306 -3.16 31.32 -4.24
N GLU A 307 -3.88 32.38 -4.62
CA GLU A 307 -4.21 33.51 -3.75
C GLU A 307 -5.70 33.58 -3.44
N ASN A 308 -6.03 33.92 -2.20
CA ASN A 308 -7.39 34.27 -1.82
C ASN A 308 -7.76 35.70 -2.25
N TYR A 309 -8.97 36.13 -1.94
CA TYR A 309 -9.48 37.44 -2.36
C TYR A 309 -8.74 38.65 -1.75
N HIS A 310 -7.96 38.47 -0.68
CA HIS A 310 -7.13 39.51 -0.06
C HIS A 310 -5.63 39.37 -0.37
N GLY A 311 -5.25 38.45 -1.27
CA GLY A 311 -3.87 38.28 -1.72
C GLY A 311 -2.98 37.50 -0.75
N LEU A 312 -3.55 36.70 0.16
CA LEU A 312 -2.82 35.73 0.95
C LEU A 312 -2.66 34.42 0.15
N TYR A 313 -1.46 33.86 0.19
CA TYR A 313 -1.11 32.66 -0.57
C TYR A 313 -1.36 31.38 0.22
N LEU A 314 -1.85 30.36 -0.48
CA LEU A 314 -1.86 28.98 -0.01
C LEU A 314 -0.41 28.52 0.27
N GLU A 315 -0.19 27.88 1.43
CA GLU A 315 1.09 27.26 1.73
C GLU A 315 1.41 26.11 0.76
N ARG A 316 2.70 25.90 0.47
CA ARG A 316 3.11 24.80 -0.41
C ARG A 316 2.69 23.45 0.17
N ILE A 317 1.94 22.68 -0.62
CA ILE A 317 1.48 21.33 -0.27
C ILE A 317 1.94 20.35 -1.33
N ILE A 318 2.42 19.17 -0.92
CA ILE A 318 2.70 18.03 -1.81
C ILE A 318 1.93 16.83 -1.28
N LEU A 319 1.06 16.28 -2.11
CA LEU A 319 0.28 15.08 -1.82
C LEU A 319 0.81 13.93 -2.68
N ASN A 320 0.88 12.74 -2.11
CA ASN A 320 1.31 11.54 -2.83
C ASN A 320 0.08 10.68 -3.16
N TYR A 321 -0.04 10.29 -4.41
CA TYR A 321 -1.11 9.44 -4.93
C TYR A 321 -0.53 8.23 -5.65
N GLN A 322 -1.12 7.05 -5.47
CA GLN A 322 -0.79 5.87 -6.26
C GLN A 322 -1.73 5.79 -7.47
N MET A 323 -1.16 5.61 -8.66
CA MET A 323 -1.98 5.40 -9.86
C MET A 323 -2.52 3.97 -9.89
N ILE A 324 -3.84 3.86 -9.97
CA ILE A 324 -4.57 2.60 -10.10
C ILE A 324 -5.19 2.50 -11.49
N MET A 325 -5.28 1.27 -11.97
CA MET A 325 -6.03 0.95 -13.18
C MET A 325 -7.54 1.04 -12.91
N THR A 326 -8.33 1.26 -13.94
CA THR A 326 -9.79 1.23 -13.83
C THR A 326 -10.37 -0.16 -13.98
N THR A 327 -9.62 -1.01 -14.67
CA THR A 327 -9.98 -2.36 -15.08
C THR A 327 -8.74 -3.25 -15.02
N PRO A 328 -8.91 -4.58 -14.89
CA PRO A 328 -7.80 -5.51 -15.04
C PRO A 328 -7.24 -5.46 -16.47
N ILE A 329 -5.99 -5.91 -16.62
CA ILE A 329 -5.30 -5.98 -17.91
C ILE A 329 -4.73 -7.38 -18.14
N ILE A 330 -4.45 -7.71 -19.40
CA ILE A 330 -3.68 -8.89 -19.79
C ILE A 330 -2.20 -8.54 -19.57
N ASN A 331 -1.46 -9.37 -18.83
CA ASN A 331 -0.10 -9.04 -18.39
C ASN A 331 1.00 -9.91 -19.02
N GLU A 332 0.72 -11.19 -19.23
CA GLU A 332 1.65 -12.15 -19.81
C GLU A 332 0.89 -13.16 -20.69
N ILE A 333 1.49 -13.59 -21.80
CA ILE A 333 0.89 -14.52 -22.76
C ILE A 333 1.91 -15.59 -23.14
N SER A 334 1.48 -16.85 -23.07
CA SER A 334 2.29 -17.99 -23.50
C SER A 334 2.37 -18.18 -25.01
N ALA A 335 3.53 -18.62 -25.51
CA ALA A 335 3.70 -18.95 -26.93
C ALA A 335 3.88 -20.46 -27.16
N SER A 336 2.85 -21.09 -27.74
CA SER A 336 2.90 -22.51 -28.11
C SER A 336 2.85 -22.76 -29.61
N ALA A 337 3.61 -23.74 -30.11
CA ALA A 337 3.69 -24.09 -31.54
C ALA A 337 2.70 -25.18 -31.99
N TYR A 338 2.22 -26.03 -31.07
CA TYR A 338 1.35 -27.15 -31.43
C TYR A 338 -0.11 -26.86 -31.10
N SER A 339 -1.01 -27.37 -31.93
CA SER A 339 -2.46 -27.22 -31.76
C SER A 339 -2.98 -27.89 -30.50
N ASN A 340 -2.30 -28.93 -30.03
CA ASN A 340 -2.64 -29.68 -28.83
C ASN A 340 -1.93 -29.16 -27.55
N SER A 341 -1.19 -28.05 -27.60
CA SER A 341 -0.71 -27.39 -26.39
C SER A 341 -1.87 -26.71 -25.69
N ARG A 342 -2.02 -26.90 -24.37
CA ARG A 342 -2.85 -25.99 -23.57
C ARG A 342 -2.20 -24.61 -23.65
N ARG A 343 -2.94 -23.52 -23.58
CA ARG A 343 -2.36 -22.17 -23.63
C ARG A 343 -2.84 -21.42 -22.42
N TRP A 344 -1.98 -20.52 -21.96
CA TRP A 344 -2.32 -19.65 -20.85
C TRP A 344 -2.00 -18.19 -21.17
N PHE A 345 -2.79 -17.32 -20.55
CA PHE A 345 -2.49 -15.90 -20.44
C PHE A 345 -2.76 -15.47 -19.01
N GLU A 346 -2.17 -14.36 -18.61
CA GLU A 346 -2.28 -13.83 -17.26
C GLU A 346 -3.11 -12.55 -17.26
N ILE A 347 -3.96 -12.43 -16.25
CA ILE A 347 -4.65 -11.19 -15.91
C ILE A 347 -4.02 -10.60 -14.65
N TYR A 348 -3.68 -9.32 -14.69
CA TYR A 348 -3.26 -8.55 -13.51
C TYR A 348 -4.39 -7.61 -13.06
N ASN A 349 -4.72 -7.66 -11.77
CA ASN A 349 -5.68 -6.74 -11.15
C ASN A 349 -4.97 -5.54 -10.51
N GLY A 350 -4.67 -4.52 -11.31
CA GLY A 350 -4.11 -3.25 -10.83
C GLY A 350 -5.15 -2.21 -10.37
N THR A 351 -6.40 -2.62 -10.07
CA THR A 351 -7.51 -1.66 -9.91
C THR A 351 -7.64 -1.01 -8.52
N GLY A 352 -6.77 -1.37 -7.58
CA GLY A 352 -6.86 -0.89 -6.19
C GLY A 352 -7.99 -1.54 -5.38
N LYS A 353 -8.75 -2.48 -5.96
CA LYS A 353 -9.86 -3.20 -5.31
C LYS A 353 -9.95 -4.65 -5.79
N THR A 354 -10.56 -5.51 -4.97
CA THR A 354 -10.89 -6.88 -5.37
C THR A 354 -11.92 -6.86 -6.52
N ILE A 355 -11.68 -7.63 -7.57
CA ILE A 355 -12.59 -7.82 -8.71
C ILE A 355 -13.15 -9.25 -8.72
N ASN A 356 -14.28 -9.45 -9.39
CA ASN A 356 -14.81 -10.78 -9.67
C ASN A 356 -14.58 -11.13 -11.15
N LEU A 357 -13.88 -12.24 -11.42
CA LEU A 357 -13.56 -12.68 -12.77
C LEU A 357 -14.80 -12.90 -13.66
N SER A 358 -15.94 -13.29 -13.10
CA SER A 358 -17.19 -13.45 -13.88
C SER A 358 -17.74 -12.15 -14.47
N ASP A 359 -17.27 -11.00 -13.98
CA ASP A 359 -17.63 -9.69 -14.54
C ASP A 359 -16.97 -9.47 -15.92
N TYR A 360 -16.07 -10.38 -16.33
CA TYR A 360 -15.34 -10.35 -17.59
C TYR A 360 -15.51 -11.65 -18.38
N ASN A 361 -15.41 -11.54 -19.70
CA ASN A 361 -15.18 -12.66 -20.62
C ASN A 361 -13.96 -12.33 -21.47
N PHE A 362 -13.49 -13.27 -22.30
CA PHE A 362 -12.49 -12.92 -23.31
C PHE A 362 -12.79 -13.54 -24.67
N ILE A 363 -12.39 -12.83 -25.72
CA ILE A 363 -12.49 -13.26 -27.11
C ILE A 363 -11.10 -13.66 -27.60
N SER A 364 -10.99 -14.83 -28.21
CA SER A 364 -9.80 -15.26 -28.96
C SER A 364 -10.21 -16.23 -30.07
N LYS A 365 -9.24 -16.74 -30.84
CA LYS A 365 -9.52 -17.89 -31.72
C LYS A 365 -9.79 -19.12 -30.87
N GLY A 366 -10.70 -19.98 -31.32
CA GLY A 366 -11.01 -21.26 -30.67
C GLY A 366 -10.53 -22.44 -31.50
N ILE A 367 -10.09 -23.52 -30.88
CA ILE A 367 -9.80 -24.81 -31.52
C ILE A 367 -10.61 -25.93 -30.86
N ASN A 368 -11.27 -26.77 -31.65
CA ASN A 368 -12.05 -27.89 -31.10
C ASN A 368 -11.28 -29.23 -31.09
N ALA A 369 -11.89 -30.27 -30.53
CA ALA A 369 -11.35 -31.64 -30.46
C ALA A 369 -10.82 -32.18 -31.81
N THR A 370 -11.46 -31.79 -32.92
CA THR A 370 -11.09 -32.24 -34.28
C THR A 370 -9.98 -31.40 -34.93
N GLY A 371 -9.47 -30.37 -34.24
CA GLY A 371 -8.45 -29.45 -34.76
C GLY A 371 -8.99 -28.33 -35.65
N ASN A 372 -10.31 -28.16 -35.75
CA ASN A 372 -10.90 -27.05 -36.50
C ASN A 372 -10.76 -25.76 -35.70
N ILE A 373 -10.27 -24.70 -36.37
CA ILE A 373 -10.04 -23.39 -35.78
C ILE A 373 -11.19 -22.45 -36.20
N ILE A 374 -11.72 -21.71 -35.24
CA ILE A 374 -12.66 -20.60 -35.45
C ILE A 374 -11.98 -19.28 -35.08
N GLU A 375 -12.27 -18.23 -35.85
CA GLU A 375 -11.56 -16.96 -35.72
C GLU A 375 -11.98 -16.13 -34.50
N ASN A 376 -13.24 -16.26 -34.05
CA ASN A 376 -13.76 -15.53 -32.91
C ASN A 376 -14.60 -16.48 -32.06
N HIS A 377 -14.17 -16.71 -30.82
CA HIS A 377 -14.93 -17.43 -29.80
C HIS A 377 -14.92 -16.64 -28.50
N ASN A 378 -16.06 -16.57 -27.84
CA ASN A 378 -16.21 -15.89 -26.56
C ASN A 378 -16.16 -16.92 -25.44
N PHE A 379 -15.14 -16.84 -24.59
CA PHE A 379 -14.91 -17.73 -23.46
C PHE A 379 -15.37 -17.06 -22.16
N SER A 380 -16.25 -17.75 -21.42
CA SER A 380 -16.71 -17.27 -20.13
C SER A 380 -15.70 -17.55 -19.02
N LEU A 381 -15.53 -16.57 -18.12
CA LEU A 381 -14.70 -16.72 -16.93
C LEU A 381 -15.58 -17.05 -15.70
N PRO A 382 -15.12 -17.94 -14.80
CA PRO A 382 -15.90 -18.34 -13.63
C PRO A 382 -15.93 -17.24 -12.56
N ALA A 383 -16.88 -17.33 -11.64
CA ALA A 383 -16.92 -16.47 -10.47
C ALA A 383 -15.73 -16.79 -9.55
N GLN A 384 -14.80 -15.86 -9.44
CA GLN A 384 -13.61 -15.96 -8.61
C GLN A 384 -13.19 -14.55 -8.21
N LEU A 385 -12.99 -14.34 -6.91
CA LEU A 385 -12.48 -13.07 -6.39
C LEU A 385 -10.97 -13.02 -6.56
N ILE A 386 -10.48 -11.93 -7.17
CA ILE A 386 -9.06 -11.63 -7.37
C ILE A 386 -8.76 -10.33 -6.65
N ASP A 387 -7.86 -10.38 -5.67
CA ASP A 387 -7.51 -9.23 -4.85
C ASP A 387 -6.74 -8.18 -5.66
N SER A 388 -6.68 -6.94 -5.13
CA SER A 388 -5.83 -5.90 -5.72
C SER A 388 -4.38 -6.36 -5.76
N ASP A 389 -3.66 -5.94 -6.78
CA ASP A 389 -2.23 -6.22 -6.99
C ASP A 389 -1.90 -7.71 -7.07
N SER A 390 -2.87 -8.51 -7.52
CA SER A 390 -2.73 -9.95 -7.70
C SER A 390 -2.75 -10.34 -9.17
N TYR A 391 -2.10 -11.47 -9.46
CA TYR A 391 -1.98 -12.07 -10.79
C TYR A 391 -2.77 -13.38 -10.83
N VAL A 392 -3.42 -13.64 -11.96
CA VAL A 392 -4.16 -14.89 -12.17
C VAL A 392 -3.90 -15.43 -13.56
N ILE A 393 -3.55 -16.70 -13.63
CA ILE A 393 -3.36 -17.47 -14.85
C ILE A 393 -4.70 -18.01 -15.31
N ILE A 394 -5.04 -17.73 -16.57
CA ILE A 394 -6.20 -18.27 -17.26
C ILE A 394 -5.72 -19.33 -18.25
N GLN A 395 -6.27 -20.54 -18.17
CA GLN A 395 -5.82 -21.68 -18.96
C GLN A 395 -6.99 -22.58 -19.40
N ALA A 396 -6.88 -23.22 -20.56
CA ALA A 396 -7.85 -24.22 -21.01
C ALA A 396 -7.82 -25.53 -20.19
N GLN A 397 -8.98 -26.08 -19.82
CA GLN A 397 -9.09 -27.38 -19.13
C GLN A 397 -8.57 -28.55 -19.96
N GLU A 398 -8.99 -28.61 -21.22
CA GLU A 398 -8.64 -29.69 -22.13
C GLU A 398 -7.88 -29.17 -23.35
N SER A 399 -6.83 -29.90 -23.73
CA SER A 399 -6.41 -29.88 -25.12
C SER A 399 -7.30 -30.87 -25.88
N PRO A 400 -7.70 -30.58 -27.13
CA PRO A 400 -8.43 -31.46 -28.05
C PRO A 400 -8.06 -32.95 -28.07
N ASN A 401 -6.90 -33.35 -27.50
CA ASN A 401 -6.32 -34.68 -27.57
C ASN A 401 -5.66 -35.17 -26.27
N SER A 402 -5.95 -34.61 -25.08
CA SER A 402 -5.30 -35.02 -23.81
C SER A 402 -6.30 -35.56 -22.78
N SER A 403 -6.13 -36.82 -22.37
CA SER A 403 -6.97 -37.50 -21.38
C SER A 403 -6.48 -37.39 -19.92
N GLN A 404 -5.56 -36.48 -19.61
CA GLN A 404 -5.10 -36.27 -18.23
C GLN A 404 -5.86 -35.11 -17.58
N THR A 405 -6.64 -35.46 -16.55
CA THR A 405 -7.61 -34.62 -15.85
C THR A 405 -7.21 -34.39 -14.39
N SER A 406 -6.41 -33.36 -14.14
CA SER A 406 -6.49 -32.58 -12.89
C SER A 406 -5.67 -31.30 -12.94
N ALA A 407 -6.37 -30.17 -12.90
CA ALA A 407 -5.97 -28.97 -12.17
C ALA A 407 -7.30 -28.32 -11.74
N GLN A 408 -7.62 -28.37 -10.45
CA GLN A 408 -8.76 -27.62 -9.92
C GLN A 408 -8.42 -26.12 -9.96
N ASN A 409 -9.45 -25.27 -10.03
CA ASN A 409 -9.25 -23.85 -9.83
C ASN A 409 -8.54 -23.60 -8.49
N SER A 410 -7.54 -22.73 -8.53
CA SER A 410 -6.90 -22.17 -7.35
C SER A 410 -7.08 -20.65 -7.38
N LYS A 411 -6.52 -19.94 -6.38
CA LYS A 411 -6.54 -18.47 -6.38
C LYS A 411 -5.70 -17.86 -7.52
N GLN A 412 -4.67 -18.57 -7.98
CA GLN A 412 -3.75 -18.10 -9.02
C GLN A 412 -3.94 -18.81 -10.37
N LEU A 413 -4.64 -19.95 -10.43
CA LEU A 413 -4.89 -20.72 -11.65
C LEU A 413 -6.38 -20.93 -11.87
N ILE A 414 -6.88 -20.45 -13.01
CA ILE A 414 -8.27 -20.58 -13.43
C ILE A 414 -8.34 -21.37 -14.71
N VAL A 415 -9.12 -22.44 -14.64
CA VAL A 415 -9.29 -23.40 -15.70
C VAL A 415 -10.61 -23.12 -16.43
N ILE A 416 -10.54 -22.94 -17.75
CA ILE A 416 -11.66 -22.67 -18.63
C ILE A 416 -12.30 -23.99 -19.04
N ASP A 417 -13.57 -24.15 -18.67
CA ASP A 417 -14.42 -25.30 -18.98
C ASP A 417 -15.42 -24.95 -20.10
N ASP A 418 -14.90 -24.74 -21.32
CA ASP A 418 -15.74 -24.56 -22.51
C ASP A 418 -15.93 -25.93 -23.21
N PRO A 419 -17.18 -26.35 -23.49
CA PRO A 419 -17.46 -27.69 -23.97
C PRO A 419 -17.06 -27.93 -25.44
N ASP A 420 -16.93 -26.86 -26.23
CA ASP A 420 -16.80 -26.97 -27.68
C ASP A 420 -15.41 -26.57 -28.18
N TYR A 421 -14.78 -25.57 -27.54
CA TYR A 421 -13.52 -24.98 -27.99
C TYR A 421 -12.54 -24.73 -26.84
N ALA A 422 -11.25 -24.83 -27.14
CA ALA A 422 -10.17 -24.31 -26.30
C ALA A 422 -9.59 -23.03 -26.93
N PRO A 423 -9.11 -22.04 -26.14
CA PRO A 423 -8.42 -20.87 -26.66
C PRO A 423 -7.19 -21.24 -27.48
N TYR A 424 -6.99 -20.56 -28.61
CA TYR A 424 -5.98 -20.91 -29.59
C TYR A 424 -5.23 -19.71 -30.15
N TRP A 425 -3.91 -19.82 -30.19
CA TRP A 425 -3.01 -18.91 -30.90
C TRP A 425 -1.66 -19.59 -31.21
N SER A 426 -0.82 -18.97 -32.04
CA SER A 426 0.52 -19.50 -32.33
C SER A 426 1.54 -18.38 -32.20
N GLY A 427 2.45 -18.18 -33.16
CA GLY A 427 3.24 -16.93 -33.23
C GLY A 427 2.39 -15.69 -33.62
N GLN A 428 1.10 -15.87 -33.84
CA GLN A 428 0.14 -14.83 -34.13
C GLN A 428 -1.22 -15.15 -33.50
N GLY A 429 -1.98 -14.10 -33.20
CA GLY A 429 -3.29 -14.19 -32.58
C GLY A 429 -3.65 -12.91 -31.85
N TYR A 430 -4.74 -12.98 -31.11
CA TYR A 430 -5.17 -11.91 -30.24
C TYR A 430 -5.94 -12.47 -29.05
N ILE A 431 -5.98 -11.69 -27.98
CA ILE A 431 -6.83 -11.92 -26.81
C ILE A 431 -7.47 -10.57 -26.49
N GLU A 432 -8.79 -10.54 -26.43
CA GLU A 432 -9.58 -9.36 -26.05
C GLU A 432 -10.34 -9.66 -24.77
N LEU A 433 -9.96 -9.03 -23.67
CA LEU A 433 -10.74 -9.04 -22.44
C LEU A 433 -11.91 -8.07 -22.61
N ILE A 434 -13.13 -8.51 -22.29
CA ILE A 434 -14.35 -7.72 -22.43
C ILE A 434 -15.18 -7.75 -21.14
N ASN A 435 -15.99 -6.71 -20.92
CA ASN A 435 -16.96 -6.70 -19.84
C ASN A 435 -18.13 -7.65 -20.16
N SER A 436 -18.49 -8.51 -19.21
CA SER A 436 -19.54 -9.52 -19.42
C SER A 436 -20.94 -8.93 -19.64
N VAL A 437 -21.21 -7.73 -19.10
CA VAL A 437 -22.55 -7.11 -19.13
C VAL A 437 -22.76 -6.28 -20.38
N ASP A 438 -21.87 -5.32 -20.65
CA ASP A 438 -22.04 -4.37 -21.75
C ASP A 438 -21.23 -4.71 -23.00
N GLN A 439 -20.40 -5.77 -22.94
CA GLN A 439 -19.55 -6.26 -24.04
C GLN A 439 -18.51 -5.23 -24.52
N SER A 440 -18.22 -4.19 -23.72
CA SER A 440 -17.16 -3.24 -24.01
C SER A 440 -15.77 -3.87 -23.87
N SER A 441 -14.84 -3.45 -24.73
CA SER A 441 -13.44 -3.88 -24.68
C SER A 441 -12.76 -3.33 -23.44
N VAL A 442 -12.10 -4.20 -22.67
CA VAL A 442 -11.38 -3.87 -21.43
C VAL A 442 -9.89 -3.78 -21.69
N ASP A 443 -9.32 -4.80 -22.33
CA ASP A 443 -7.93 -4.81 -22.80
C ASP A 443 -7.85 -5.69 -24.06
N LEU A 444 -7.02 -5.30 -25.03
CA LEU A 444 -6.86 -6.00 -26.29
C LEU A 444 -5.38 -6.14 -26.63
N VAL A 445 -4.93 -7.38 -26.74
CA VAL A 445 -3.57 -7.70 -27.16
C VAL A 445 -3.61 -8.38 -28.51
N ARG A 446 -2.87 -7.84 -29.48
CA ARG A 446 -2.65 -8.44 -30.80
C ARG A 446 -1.17 -8.72 -31.00
N PHE A 447 -0.85 -9.89 -31.52
CA PHE A 447 0.53 -10.31 -31.73
C PHE A 447 0.72 -11.03 -33.06
N GLY A 448 1.94 -10.97 -33.58
CA GLY A 448 2.29 -11.49 -34.91
C GLY A 448 1.73 -10.65 -36.06
N SER A 449 1.30 -11.28 -37.16
CA SER A 449 0.85 -10.59 -38.38
C SER A 449 -0.66 -10.30 -38.42
N ASP A 450 -1.35 -10.21 -37.29
CA ASP A 450 -2.77 -9.86 -37.22
C ASP A 450 -2.96 -8.32 -37.42
N THR A 451 -3.42 -7.90 -38.60
CA THR A 451 -3.13 -6.56 -39.18
C THR A 451 -4.14 -5.44 -38.88
N GLN A 452 -4.43 -5.07 -37.62
CA GLN A 452 -5.24 -3.86 -37.38
C GLN A 452 -4.70 -2.83 -36.37
N ILE A 453 -3.69 -3.15 -35.55
CA ILE A 453 -2.99 -2.22 -34.63
C ILE A 453 -1.52 -2.69 -34.57
N SER A 454 -0.58 -1.86 -34.10
CA SER A 454 0.82 -2.27 -33.86
C SER A 454 0.86 -3.59 -33.08
N SER A 455 1.41 -4.64 -33.70
CA SER A 455 1.44 -5.98 -33.11
C SER A 455 2.76 -6.25 -32.41
N ALA A 456 2.68 -6.95 -31.28
CA ALA A 456 3.87 -7.40 -30.57
C ALA A 456 4.39 -8.74 -31.15
N PRO A 457 5.71 -8.99 -31.15
CA PRO A 457 6.25 -10.26 -31.62
C PRO A 457 6.03 -11.38 -30.57
N LEU A 458 5.28 -12.43 -30.92
CA LEU A 458 5.17 -13.63 -30.10
C LEU A 458 6.04 -14.74 -30.70
N ILE A 459 7.02 -15.23 -29.93
CA ILE A 459 7.98 -16.24 -30.37
C ILE A 459 7.71 -17.53 -29.61
N THR A 460 7.50 -18.64 -30.32
CA THR A 460 7.32 -19.96 -29.69
C THR A 460 8.43 -20.29 -28.69
N GLY A 461 8.06 -20.78 -27.50
CA GLY A 461 9.00 -21.12 -26.44
C GLY A 461 9.50 -19.92 -25.63
N LYS A 462 8.79 -18.79 -25.73
CA LYS A 462 9.02 -17.57 -24.97
C LYS A 462 7.67 -17.00 -24.52
N SER A 463 7.68 -16.14 -23.52
CA SER A 463 6.50 -15.35 -23.17
C SER A 463 6.51 -13.99 -23.85
N LEU A 464 5.31 -13.46 -24.07
CA LEU A 464 5.09 -12.05 -24.31
C LEU A 464 4.59 -11.40 -23.02
N VAL A 465 5.33 -10.42 -22.51
CA VAL A 465 5.13 -9.80 -21.18
C VAL A 465 5.00 -8.29 -21.30
N ARG A 466 4.17 -7.69 -20.44
CA ARG A 466 4.24 -6.25 -20.16
C ARG A 466 5.40 -5.94 -19.22
N SER A 467 5.85 -4.69 -19.21
CA SER A 467 6.82 -4.21 -18.21
C SER A 467 6.27 -4.31 -16.78
N ILE A 468 7.15 -4.24 -15.78
CA ILE A 468 6.77 -4.16 -14.36
C ILE A 468 5.90 -2.93 -14.01
N THR A 469 5.90 -1.91 -14.87
CA THR A 469 5.03 -0.72 -14.71
C THR A 469 3.66 -0.93 -15.33
N HIS A 470 3.40 -2.11 -15.92
CA HIS A 470 2.13 -2.49 -16.54
C HIS A 470 1.59 -1.44 -17.51
N GLN A 471 2.46 -0.80 -18.29
CA GLN A 471 2.06 0.25 -19.21
C GLN A 471 1.08 -0.29 -20.24
N ASP A 472 -0.01 0.45 -20.49
CA ASP A 472 -1.03 0.08 -21.47
C ASP A 472 -1.43 1.28 -22.32
N SER A 473 -0.64 1.52 -23.37
CA SER A 473 -0.90 2.54 -24.39
C SER A 473 -1.75 2.01 -25.55
N GLY A 474 -2.12 0.72 -25.52
CA GLY A 474 -2.79 0.02 -26.61
C GLY A 474 -1.86 -0.26 -27.81
N ASN A 475 -0.54 -0.16 -27.63
CA ASN A 475 0.43 -0.34 -28.72
C ASN A 475 1.40 -1.50 -28.43
N GLY A 476 2.01 -2.03 -29.48
CA GLY A 476 2.96 -3.15 -29.38
C GLY A 476 4.24 -2.80 -28.60
N SER A 477 4.52 -1.51 -28.35
CA SER A 477 5.62 -1.05 -27.49
C SER A 477 5.43 -1.37 -26.02
N ASP A 478 4.20 -1.68 -25.60
CA ASP A 478 3.88 -2.06 -24.21
C ASP A 478 4.40 -3.47 -23.87
N TRP A 479 4.81 -4.23 -24.89
CA TRP A 479 5.08 -5.66 -24.81
C TRP A 479 6.51 -6.00 -25.23
N THR A 480 7.13 -6.92 -24.50
CA THR A 480 8.46 -7.46 -24.80
C THR A 480 8.41 -8.98 -24.78
N THR A 481 9.24 -9.62 -25.60
CA THR A 481 9.40 -11.08 -25.54
C THR A 481 10.51 -11.45 -24.55
N THR A 482 10.21 -12.30 -23.56
CA THR A 482 11.19 -12.76 -22.55
C THR A 482 11.57 -14.23 -22.75
N HIS A 483 12.77 -14.62 -22.34
CA HIS A 483 13.21 -16.03 -22.39
C HIS A 483 12.64 -16.84 -21.23
N PHE A 484 12.58 -16.25 -20.05
CA PHE A 484 12.02 -16.84 -18.84
C PHE A 484 10.66 -16.18 -18.57
N SER A 485 9.62 -16.99 -18.45
CA SER A 485 8.30 -16.50 -18.02
C SER A 485 8.25 -16.30 -16.51
N THR A 486 7.26 -15.53 -16.06
CA THR A 486 7.07 -15.21 -14.64
C THR A 486 5.61 -15.36 -14.25
N PRO A 487 5.01 -16.55 -14.48
CA PRO A 487 3.59 -16.76 -14.28
C PRO A 487 3.19 -16.49 -12.83
N ALA A 488 2.04 -15.85 -12.67
CA ALA A 488 1.43 -15.45 -11.42
C ALA A 488 2.27 -14.47 -10.59
N GLY A 489 3.18 -13.72 -11.20
CA GLY A 489 4.07 -12.78 -10.52
C GLY A 489 4.49 -11.59 -11.38
N ILE A 490 5.42 -10.80 -10.85
CA ILE A 490 5.94 -9.60 -11.53
C ILE A 490 6.87 -10.00 -12.69
N ASN A 491 6.78 -9.30 -13.84
CA ASN A 491 7.64 -9.55 -15.01
C ASN A 491 9.03 -8.91 -14.85
N ASP A 492 9.85 -9.43 -13.95
CA ASP A 492 11.12 -8.86 -13.47
C ASP A 492 12.39 -9.46 -14.11
N VAL A 493 12.24 -10.43 -15.03
CA VAL A 493 13.36 -11.15 -15.68
C VAL A 493 13.44 -10.95 -17.21
N ASN A 494 12.84 -9.88 -17.74
CA ASN A 494 12.64 -9.69 -19.18
C ASN A 494 13.94 -9.66 -20.00
N ASP A 495 15.03 -9.16 -19.42
CA ASP A 495 16.35 -9.03 -20.06
C ASP A 495 17.29 -10.22 -19.75
N CYS A 496 16.79 -11.25 -19.06
CA CYS A 496 17.58 -12.38 -18.63
C CYS A 496 17.66 -13.46 -19.72
N ILE A 497 18.89 -13.85 -20.07
CA ILE A 497 19.16 -14.77 -21.18
C ILE A 497 20.18 -15.88 -20.84
N ARG A 498 20.70 -15.89 -19.61
CA ARG A 498 21.78 -16.78 -19.18
C ARG A 498 21.34 -17.63 -18.00
N ASP A 499 21.89 -18.83 -17.99
CA ASP A 499 21.84 -19.88 -16.97
C ASP A 499 23.17 -20.64 -17.18
N ASP A 500 24.26 -20.07 -16.65
CA ASP A 500 25.63 -20.50 -16.97
C ASP A 500 26.00 -21.81 -16.24
N ASP A 501 25.43 -22.10 -15.07
CA ASP A 501 25.63 -23.34 -14.31
C ASP A 501 24.60 -24.45 -14.59
N ASN A 502 23.56 -24.16 -15.39
CA ASN A 502 22.61 -25.10 -15.97
C ASN A 502 21.69 -25.77 -14.94
N ASP A 503 21.24 -25.00 -13.94
CA ASP A 503 20.27 -25.46 -12.95
C ASP A 503 18.82 -25.07 -13.27
N GLY A 504 18.61 -24.28 -14.34
CA GLY A 504 17.29 -23.82 -14.77
C GLY A 504 16.85 -22.49 -14.16
N ILE A 505 17.69 -21.88 -13.33
CA ILE A 505 17.48 -20.54 -12.76
C ILE A 505 18.24 -19.53 -13.64
N PRO A 506 17.62 -18.40 -14.05
CA PRO A 506 18.37 -17.39 -14.77
C PRO A 506 19.39 -16.69 -13.86
N ASP A 507 20.63 -16.54 -14.33
CA ASP A 507 21.76 -15.90 -13.61
C ASP A 507 21.36 -14.56 -12.96
N CYS A 508 20.51 -13.80 -13.64
CA CYS A 508 20.08 -12.48 -13.21
C CYS A 508 19.23 -12.50 -11.94
N SER A 509 18.50 -13.59 -11.68
CA SER A 509 17.63 -13.77 -10.51
C SER A 509 18.42 -14.25 -9.30
N GLU A 510 19.65 -14.68 -9.50
CA GLU A 510 20.61 -15.11 -8.48
C GLU A 510 21.58 -14.00 -8.07
N LEU A 511 21.22 -12.74 -8.34
CA LEU A 511 21.98 -11.59 -7.90
C LEU A 511 21.37 -10.99 -6.64
N LYS A 512 22.18 -10.24 -5.89
CA LYS A 512 21.67 -9.52 -4.74
C LYS A 512 20.67 -8.45 -5.20
N ASN A 513 19.51 -8.40 -4.53
CA ASN A 513 18.40 -7.48 -4.82
C ASN A 513 17.67 -7.73 -6.16
N SER A 514 17.83 -8.91 -6.77
CA SER A 514 16.97 -9.38 -7.86
C SER A 514 15.91 -10.34 -7.33
N THR A 515 14.94 -10.64 -8.19
CA THR A 515 13.87 -11.60 -7.95
C THR A 515 13.59 -12.41 -9.22
N PHE A 516 12.86 -13.51 -9.06
CA PHE A 516 12.24 -14.27 -10.16
C PHE A 516 10.73 -14.30 -9.91
N ALA A 517 9.93 -13.61 -10.71
CA ALA A 517 8.50 -13.44 -10.45
C ALA A 517 8.22 -12.84 -9.05
N GLY A 518 9.14 -12.04 -8.51
CA GLY A 518 9.09 -11.53 -7.13
C GLY A 518 9.59 -12.49 -6.04
N LEU A 519 10.05 -13.70 -6.39
CA LEU A 519 10.68 -14.65 -5.46
C LEU A 519 12.15 -14.26 -5.19
N PRO A 520 12.58 -14.15 -3.92
CA PRO A 520 13.92 -13.67 -3.56
C PRO A 520 14.99 -14.79 -3.54
N LEU A 521 15.22 -15.45 -4.68
CA LEU A 521 16.07 -16.66 -4.78
C LEU A 521 17.49 -16.47 -4.20
N TYR A 522 18.12 -15.32 -4.43
CA TYR A 522 19.44 -15.02 -3.84
C TYR A 522 19.43 -15.01 -2.31
N GLN A 523 18.35 -14.51 -1.70
CA GLN A 523 18.20 -14.50 -0.23
C GLN A 523 18.00 -15.91 0.30
N TRP A 524 17.35 -16.79 -0.48
CA TRP A 524 17.19 -18.21 -0.17
C TRP A 524 18.46 -19.04 -0.42
N GLY A 525 19.42 -18.53 -1.18
CA GLY A 525 20.76 -19.10 -1.27
C GLY A 525 21.35 -19.18 -2.67
N ALA A 526 20.56 -18.92 -3.72
CA ALA A 526 20.97 -19.15 -5.11
C ALA A 526 22.17 -18.29 -5.55
N ARG A 527 23.09 -18.80 -6.38
CA ARG A 527 24.28 -18.10 -6.89
C ARG A 527 24.62 -18.57 -8.32
N SER A 528 24.86 -17.62 -9.23
CA SER A 528 25.10 -17.84 -10.68
C SER A 528 26.30 -18.69 -11.14
N ASN A 529 27.00 -19.39 -10.25
CA ASN A 529 28.01 -20.39 -10.59
C ASN A 529 27.92 -21.61 -9.66
N GLN A 530 26.75 -21.85 -9.10
CA GLN A 530 26.44 -22.89 -8.14
C GLN A 530 25.13 -23.49 -8.60
N LYS A 531 25.15 -24.78 -8.94
CA LYS A 531 23.90 -25.47 -9.25
C LYS A 531 23.03 -25.52 -8.00
N ASP A 532 21.96 -24.76 -7.99
CA ASP A 532 21.01 -24.62 -6.90
C ASP A 532 19.74 -25.42 -7.21
N ILE A 533 19.26 -26.14 -6.21
CA ILE A 533 18.09 -27.03 -6.32
C ILE A 533 17.10 -26.64 -5.22
N PHE A 534 15.96 -26.11 -5.61
CA PHE A 534 14.88 -25.78 -4.69
C PHE A 534 13.86 -26.90 -4.62
N ILE A 535 13.48 -27.33 -3.40
CA ILE A 535 12.52 -28.41 -3.19
C ILE A 535 11.49 -27.96 -2.14
N GLU A 536 10.23 -27.84 -2.56
CA GLU A 536 9.12 -27.62 -1.65
C GLU A 536 8.64 -28.96 -1.11
N VAL A 537 8.61 -29.09 0.21
CA VAL A 537 8.26 -30.32 0.93
C VAL A 537 6.97 -30.09 1.70
N ASP A 538 5.87 -30.49 1.08
CA ASP A 538 4.58 -30.57 1.74
C ASP A 538 4.45 -31.89 2.50
N TYR A 539 3.65 -31.90 3.57
CA TYR A 539 3.46 -33.09 4.39
C TYR A 539 2.04 -33.19 4.96
N MET A 540 1.47 -34.39 4.89
CA MET A 540 0.14 -34.65 5.44
C MET A 540 0.14 -34.55 6.95
N LYS A 541 -0.81 -33.78 7.49
CA LYS A 541 -0.97 -33.61 8.94
C LYS A 541 -1.30 -34.94 9.63
N SER A 542 -0.33 -35.52 10.34
CA SER A 542 -0.44 -36.81 11.02
C SER A 542 0.45 -36.88 12.27
N ASN A 543 0.20 -37.88 13.12
CA ASN A 543 1.10 -38.27 14.22
C ASN A 543 2.08 -39.38 13.80
N ASP A 544 1.92 -39.94 12.60
CA ASP A 544 2.83 -40.93 12.04
C ASP A 544 4.12 -40.24 11.57
N LEU A 545 5.23 -40.60 12.21
CA LEU A 545 6.53 -40.00 11.93
C LEU A 545 7.09 -40.41 10.57
N GLY A 546 6.61 -41.50 9.96
CA GLY A 546 6.99 -41.87 8.60
C GLY A 546 6.63 -40.80 7.57
N ILE A 547 5.56 -40.04 7.82
CA ILE A 547 5.03 -39.00 6.91
C ILE A 547 5.22 -37.58 7.46
N THR A 548 6.06 -37.45 8.51
CA THR A 548 6.58 -36.17 8.97
C THR A 548 8.04 -36.10 8.53
N PRO A 549 8.42 -35.19 7.61
CA PRO A 549 9.81 -35.06 7.16
C PRO A 549 10.73 -34.85 8.36
N GLN A 550 11.87 -35.57 8.46
CA GLN A 550 12.86 -35.37 9.52
C GLN A 550 13.99 -34.42 9.07
N LYS A 551 14.37 -33.44 9.91
CA LYS A 551 15.40 -32.44 9.61
C LYS A 551 16.72 -33.10 9.26
N GLU A 552 17.09 -34.13 10.02
CA GLU A 552 18.33 -34.88 9.85
C GLU A 552 18.34 -35.68 8.53
N ALA A 553 17.19 -36.16 8.06
CA ALA A 553 17.08 -36.87 6.79
C ALA A 553 17.31 -35.92 5.61
N LEU A 554 16.67 -34.75 5.63
CA LEU A 554 16.86 -33.70 4.63
C LEU A 554 18.30 -33.19 4.60
N GLN A 555 18.90 -32.97 5.78
CA GLN A 555 20.30 -32.55 5.92
C GLN A 555 21.26 -33.59 5.30
N LYS A 556 21.01 -34.88 5.52
CA LYS A 556 21.83 -35.95 4.94
C LYS A 556 21.78 -35.98 3.41
N VAL A 557 20.61 -35.73 2.81
CA VAL A 557 20.47 -35.59 1.36
C VAL A 557 21.22 -34.35 0.86
N LYS A 558 21.07 -33.21 1.54
CA LYS A 558 21.81 -31.97 1.21
C LYS A 558 23.33 -32.20 1.22
N GLU A 559 23.84 -32.94 2.21
CA GLU A 559 25.27 -33.28 2.30
C GLU A 559 25.75 -34.15 1.13
N ALA A 560 24.98 -35.17 0.74
CA ALA A 560 25.31 -36.03 -0.40
C ALA A 560 25.47 -35.22 -1.71
N PHE A 561 24.56 -34.28 -1.95
CA PHE A 561 24.60 -33.37 -3.11
C PHE A 561 25.73 -32.33 -3.01
N SER A 562 26.00 -31.79 -1.81
CA SER A 562 27.08 -30.82 -1.59
C SER A 562 28.46 -31.39 -1.91
N ASN A 563 28.69 -32.68 -1.63
CA ASN A 563 29.92 -33.39 -1.98
C ASN A 563 30.14 -33.50 -3.49
N ARG A 564 29.12 -33.18 -4.30
CA ARG A 564 29.12 -33.23 -5.76
C ARG A 564 28.97 -31.85 -6.40
N GLY A 565 29.07 -30.78 -5.60
CA GLY A 565 29.02 -29.40 -6.07
C GLY A 565 27.61 -28.88 -6.37
N TYR A 566 26.58 -29.50 -5.81
CA TYR A 566 25.20 -29.00 -5.85
C TYR A 566 24.82 -28.38 -4.50
N SER A 567 23.94 -27.39 -4.52
CA SER A 567 23.39 -26.74 -3.34
C SER A 567 21.89 -27.01 -3.30
N VAL A 568 21.42 -27.71 -2.26
CA VAL A 568 20.02 -28.10 -2.12
C VAL A 568 19.35 -27.24 -1.04
N HIS A 569 18.20 -26.68 -1.39
CA HIS A 569 17.37 -25.80 -0.58
C HIS A 569 16.01 -26.45 -0.36
N PHE A 570 15.85 -27.13 0.78
CA PHE A 570 14.55 -27.67 1.20
C PHE A 570 13.70 -26.58 1.85
N ASP A 571 12.40 -26.62 1.57
CA ASP A 571 11.38 -25.78 2.20
C ASP A 571 10.27 -26.65 2.79
N THR A 572 10.31 -26.85 4.10
CA THR A 572 9.26 -27.50 4.91
C THR A 572 8.36 -26.49 5.61
N GLY A 573 8.53 -25.20 5.28
CA GLY A 573 7.90 -24.07 5.94
C GLY A 573 8.10 -24.07 7.43
N THR A 574 7.03 -23.82 8.16
CA THR A 574 7.08 -23.62 9.62
C THR A 574 7.32 -24.88 10.46
N LEU A 575 7.56 -26.05 9.84
CA LEU A 575 7.74 -27.32 10.55
C LEU A 575 8.89 -27.26 11.59
N TYR A 576 10.02 -26.65 11.21
CA TYR A 576 11.20 -26.49 12.07
C TYR A 576 11.44 -25.06 12.54
N HIS A 577 10.72 -24.10 11.95
CA HIS A 577 10.82 -22.68 12.26
C HIS A 577 9.42 -22.10 12.51
N PRO A 578 8.85 -22.24 13.72
CA PRO A 578 7.56 -21.66 14.05
C PRO A 578 7.72 -20.14 14.23
N GLY A 579 7.64 -19.40 13.13
CA GLY A 579 7.83 -17.96 13.06
C GLY A 579 7.09 -17.35 11.86
N ALA A 580 7.13 -16.03 11.75
CA ALA A 580 6.61 -15.31 10.57
C ALA A 580 7.74 -14.85 9.64
N ASP A 581 8.98 -14.89 10.12
CA ASP A 581 10.20 -14.71 9.36
C ASP A 581 10.65 -16.03 8.73
N ILE A 582 11.54 -15.94 7.74
CA ILE A 582 12.12 -17.09 7.03
C ILE A 582 13.44 -17.51 7.69
N SER A 583 13.73 -18.82 7.70
CA SER A 583 15.00 -19.37 8.19
C SER A 583 15.51 -20.45 7.23
N HIS A 584 16.53 -20.10 6.44
CA HIS A 584 17.15 -21.05 5.52
C HIS A 584 17.81 -22.24 6.28
N ASP A 585 18.43 -22.01 7.42
CA ASP A 585 19.07 -23.07 8.24
C ASP A 585 18.05 -24.03 8.89
N ASP A 586 16.78 -23.63 8.93
CA ASP A 586 15.65 -24.43 9.42
C ASP A 586 14.69 -24.87 8.31
N PHE A 587 15.11 -24.81 7.05
CA PHE A 587 14.30 -25.24 5.89
C PHE A 587 12.95 -24.52 5.79
N ASP A 588 12.96 -23.20 5.98
CA ASP A 588 11.80 -22.33 5.81
C ASP A 588 12.11 -21.22 4.82
N LEU A 589 11.54 -21.36 3.61
CA LEU A 589 11.64 -20.39 2.53
C LEU A 589 10.28 -19.74 2.21
N SER A 590 9.35 -19.70 3.18
CA SER A 590 8.00 -19.15 3.07
C SER A 590 6.99 -19.95 2.20
N GLY A 591 7.25 -21.22 1.95
CA GLY A 591 6.28 -22.19 1.40
C GLY A 591 6.27 -23.43 2.29
N GLY A 592 6.14 -24.63 1.72
CA GLY A 592 6.23 -25.89 2.46
C GLY A 592 5.14 -26.04 3.53
N ASN A 593 4.13 -26.84 3.26
CA ASN A 593 2.87 -26.77 3.99
C ASN A 593 2.52 -28.08 4.71
N SER A 594 1.94 -27.93 5.91
CA SER A 594 1.12 -29.01 6.46
C SER A 594 -0.21 -29.06 5.71
N VAL A 595 -0.42 -30.11 4.93
CA VAL A 595 -1.62 -30.29 4.10
C VAL A 595 -2.63 -31.25 4.75
N PRO A 596 -3.91 -31.22 4.36
CA PRO A 596 -4.91 -32.15 4.87
C PRO A 596 -4.50 -33.63 4.70
N PHE A 597 -4.83 -34.46 5.68
CA PHE A 597 -4.55 -35.89 5.60
C PHE A 597 -5.53 -36.62 4.67
N THR A 598 -4.99 -37.54 3.87
CA THR A 598 -5.75 -38.57 3.16
C THR A 598 -5.07 -39.92 3.36
N LYS A 599 -5.85 -41.00 3.38
CA LYS A 599 -5.33 -42.36 3.59
C LYS A 599 -4.55 -42.90 2.39
N THR A 600 -4.87 -42.42 1.18
CA THR A 600 -4.34 -42.96 -0.07
C THR A 600 -4.12 -41.85 -1.10
N ILE A 601 -3.04 -41.94 -1.87
CA ILE A 601 -2.65 -40.96 -2.87
C ILE A 601 -2.08 -41.63 -4.13
N ASN A 602 -2.26 -40.96 -5.27
CA ASN A 602 -1.58 -41.25 -6.53
C ASN A 602 -1.26 -39.92 -7.26
N PHE A 603 -0.55 -39.97 -8.39
CA PHE A 603 -0.26 -38.79 -9.21
C PHE A 603 -1.50 -38.14 -9.81
N ALA A 604 -2.37 -38.95 -10.43
CA ALA A 604 -3.57 -38.50 -11.11
C ALA A 604 -4.83 -38.81 -10.30
N LYS A 605 -5.91 -38.07 -10.58
CA LYS A 605 -7.20 -38.25 -9.92
C LYS A 605 -7.82 -39.59 -10.28
N GLU A 606 -8.06 -40.42 -9.27
CA GLU A 606 -8.81 -41.67 -9.38
C GLU A 606 -9.97 -41.70 -8.38
N ALA A 607 -11.00 -42.50 -8.66
CA ALA A 607 -12.17 -42.56 -7.79
C ALA A 607 -11.81 -43.08 -6.40
N GLY A 608 -11.94 -42.22 -5.38
CA GLY A 608 -11.62 -42.57 -4.00
C GLY A 608 -10.13 -42.46 -3.62
N VAL A 609 -9.30 -41.93 -4.52
CA VAL A 609 -7.86 -41.71 -4.30
C VAL A 609 -7.54 -40.22 -4.52
N SER A 610 -6.77 -39.62 -3.62
CA SER A 610 -6.35 -38.24 -3.77
C SER A 610 -5.23 -38.10 -4.80
N SER A 611 -5.11 -36.91 -5.40
CA SER A 611 -4.15 -36.61 -6.48
C SER A 611 -3.05 -35.67 -5.97
N LEU A 612 -1.78 -36.01 -6.22
CA LEU A 612 -0.65 -35.11 -5.94
C LEU A 612 -0.79 -33.77 -6.70
N VAL A 613 -1.22 -33.83 -7.97
CA VAL A 613 -1.37 -32.63 -8.81
C VAL A 613 -2.42 -31.67 -8.23
N ASP A 614 -3.50 -32.20 -7.63
CA ASP A 614 -4.50 -31.38 -6.95
C ASP A 614 -3.92 -30.72 -5.68
N TYR A 615 -3.12 -31.45 -4.88
CA TYR A 615 -2.43 -30.88 -3.71
C TYR A 615 -1.48 -29.76 -4.12
N LYS A 616 -0.59 -30.02 -5.07
CA LYS A 616 0.34 -29.03 -5.62
C LYS A 616 -0.39 -27.79 -6.10
N SER A 617 -1.50 -27.94 -6.83
CA SER A 617 -2.30 -26.81 -7.30
C SER A 617 -3.01 -25.99 -6.22
N GLN A 618 -3.28 -26.60 -5.06
CA GLN A 618 -3.97 -25.94 -3.94
C GLN A 618 -3.02 -25.34 -2.91
N HIS A 619 -1.80 -25.86 -2.82
CA HIS A 619 -0.88 -25.56 -1.71
C HIS A 619 0.46 -24.97 -2.15
N MET A 620 0.88 -25.13 -3.41
CA MET A 620 2.09 -24.52 -3.94
C MET A 620 1.78 -23.19 -4.63
N ASP A 621 2.56 -22.15 -4.32
CA ASP A 621 2.52 -20.88 -5.07
C ASP A 621 2.94 -21.14 -6.53
N LEU A 622 2.10 -20.73 -7.49
CA LEU A 622 2.37 -21.00 -8.92
C LEU A 622 3.72 -20.46 -9.40
N ARG A 623 4.20 -19.36 -8.83
CA ARG A 623 5.49 -18.75 -9.17
C ARG A 623 6.66 -19.71 -8.97
N ARG A 624 6.49 -20.71 -8.09
CA ARG A 624 7.53 -21.69 -7.75
C ARG A 624 7.61 -22.86 -8.73
N ARG A 625 6.57 -23.14 -9.52
CA ARG A 625 6.50 -24.33 -10.39
C ARG A 625 7.64 -24.44 -11.40
N GLN A 626 8.24 -23.31 -11.75
CA GLN A 626 9.36 -23.19 -12.69
C GLN A 626 10.73 -23.15 -12.03
N ILE A 627 10.85 -23.37 -10.72
CA ILE A 627 12.16 -23.36 -10.04
C ILE A 627 12.24 -24.50 -9.03
N PHE A 628 11.09 -24.87 -8.44
CA PHE A 628 11.02 -25.86 -7.38
C PHE A 628 10.62 -27.24 -7.90
N PHE A 629 11.30 -28.25 -7.38
CA PHE A 629 10.75 -29.60 -7.27
C PHE A 629 9.71 -29.64 -6.15
N TYR A 630 8.69 -30.48 -6.30
CA TYR A 630 7.63 -30.65 -5.31
C TYR A 630 7.64 -32.08 -4.77
N MET A 631 7.66 -32.18 -3.45
CA MET A 631 7.71 -33.44 -2.73
C MET A 631 6.59 -33.47 -1.70
N LEU A 632 5.77 -34.51 -1.75
CA LEU A 632 4.69 -34.70 -0.79
C LEU A 632 4.94 -35.92 0.10
N PHE A 633 5.11 -35.69 1.40
CA PHE A 633 5.08 -36.75 2.40
C PHE A 633 3.62 -37.15 2.65
N ALA A 634 3.25 -38.32 2.14
CA ALA A 634 1.88 -38.83 2.09
C ALA A 634 1.72 -40.16 2.82
N SER A 635 0.46 -40.50 3.17
CA SER A 635 0.16 -41.74 3.90
C SER A 635 0.59 -43.01 3.17
N SER A 636 -0.08 -43.40 2.09
CA SER A 636 0.18 -44.66 1.39
C SER A 636 -0.32 -44.58 -0.05
N GLN A 637 0.24 -45.42 -0.93
CA GLN A 637 -0.27 -45.64 -2.28
C GLN A 637 -1.36 -46.73 -2.32
N ASN A 638 -1.52 -47.52 -1.24
CA ASN A 638 -2.54 -48.56 -1.16
C ASN A 638 -3.93 -47.94 -0.86
N ILE A 639 -4.98 -48.49 -1.48
CA ILE A 639 -6.37 -47.99 -1.34
C ILE A 639 -6.91 -48.12 0.09
N ASP A 640 -6.48 -49.15 0.82
CA ASP A 640 -6.83 -49.34 2.24
C ASP A 640 -6.01 -48.43 3.19
N GLY A 641 -4.98 -47.78 2.67
CA GLY A 641 -4.04 -46.95 3.40
C GLY A 641 -3.08 -47.75 4.27
N GLU A 642 -2.91 -49.06 4.06
CA GLU A 642 -1.89 -49.88 4.71
C GLU A 642 -0.49 -49.61 4.14
N ALA A 643 0.55 -49.99 4.88
CA ALA A 643 1.94 -49.81 4.45
C ALA A 643 2.17 -50.42 3.05
N GLY A 644 2.83 -49.66 2.19
CA GLY A 644 3.04 -50.01 0.79
C GLY A 644 4.44 -49.62 0.31
N SER A 645 4.52 -49.24 -0.96
CA SER A 645 5.76 -48.75 -1.56
C SER A 645 6.31 -47.50 -0.85
N SER A 646 7.63 -47.29 -0.93
CA SER A 646 8.32 -46.24 -0.17
C SER A 646 8.11 -44.86 -0.78
N GLY A 647 8.04 -44.78 -2.11
CA GLY A 647 7.61 -43.59 -2.82
C GLY A 647 7.16 -43.86 -4.26
N LEU A 648 6.93 -42.76 -4.98
CA LEU A 648 6.50 -42.70 -6.36
C LEU A 648 6.96 -41.36 -6.96
N ALA A 649 7.74 -41.38 -8.04
CA ALA A 649 8.25 -40.16 -8.64
C ALA A 649 8.16 -40.13 -10.16
N GLU A 650 8.16 -38.92 -10.68
CA GLU A 650 8.25 -38.64 -12.10
C GLU A 650 9.66 -38.90 -12.64
N MET A 651 9.73 -39.48 -13.84
CA MET A 651 10.97 -39.60 -14.59
C MET A 651 11.25 -38.31 -15.36
N ASN A 652 12.40 -37.67 -15.11
CA ASN A 652 12.74 -36.36 -15.70
C ASN A 652 11.61 -35.33 -15.49
N GLY A 653 11.04 -35.32 -14.30
CA GLY A 653 9.98 -34.40 -13.87
C GLY A 653 10.36 -33.70 -12.58
N ASN A 654 9.41 -32.98 -12.00
CA ASN A 654 9.63 -32.18 -10.79
C ASN A 654 8.89 -32.70 -9.56
N ASP A 655 8.07 -33.74 -9.71
CA ASP A 655 7.14 -34.17 -8.68
C ASP A 655 7.46 -35.56 -8.09
N SER A 656 7.30 -35.69 -6.78
CA SER A 656 7.53 -36.93 -6.04
C SER A 656 6.61 -37.11 -4.82
N ILE A 657 6.32 -38.37 -4.48
CA ILE A 657 5.59 -38.81 -3.30
C ILE A 657 6.53 -39.62 -2.42
N ILE A 658 6.59 -39.27 -1.13
CA ILE A 658 7.22 -40.09 -0.09
C ILE A 658 6.10 -40.73 0.73
N SER A 659 5.91 -42.05 0.62
CA SER A 659 4.74 -42.77 1.15
C SER A 659 5.07 -43.80 2.24
N LEU A 660 5.80 -43.36 3.27
CA LEU A 660 6.27 -44.20 4.38
C LEU A 660 5.24 -44.37 5.52
N GLY A 661 3.96 -44.05 5.29
CA GLY A 661 2.92 -44.16 6.32
C GLY A 661 2.62 -45.61 6.70
N LYS A 662 2.38 -45.82 7.99
CA LYS A 662 2.18 -47.12 8.65
C LYS A 662 3.37 -48.09 8.57
N TRP A 663 4.56 -47.63 8.20
CA TRP A 663 5.77 -48.46 8.24
C TRP A 663 6.25 -48.78 9.67
N GLY A 664 5.66 -48.14 10.69
CA GLY A 664 6.04 -48.35 12.10
C GLY A 664 7.29 -47.58 12.53
N LEU A 665 7.73 -46.60 11.74
CA LEU A 665 8.88 -45.74 12.06
C LEU A 665 8.58 -44.86 13.27
N ASN A 666 9.49 -44.84 14.25
CA ASN A 666 9.28 -44.19 15.54
C ASN A 666 10.61 -43.72 16.16
N LYS A 667 10.52 -43.01 17.30
CA LYS A 667 11.67 -42.50 18.06
C LYS A 667 11.86 -43.18 19.42
N ASP A 668 11.28 -44.37 19.61
CA ASP A 668 11.22 -45.03 20.93
C ASP A 668 12.61 -45.49 21.41
N THR A 669 13.51 -45.81 20.47
CA THR A 669 14.90 -46.20 20.73
C THR A 669 15.85 -45.45 19.79
N ILE A 670 17.14 -45.44 20.11
CA ILE A 670 18.17 -44.82 19.25
C ILE A 670 18.17 -45.51 17.88
N GLU A 671 18.06 -46.84 17.86
CA GLU A 671 18.05 -47.65 16.65
C GLU A 671 16.80 -47.39 15.79
N ASN A 672 15.62 -47.23 16.42
CA ASN A 672 14.40 -46.87 15.69
C ASN A 672 14.46 -45.44 15.14
N ASN A 673 14.99 -44.49 15.90
CA ASN A 673 15.18 -43.11 15.43
C ASN A 673 16.17 -43.06 14.26
N ASN A 674 17.26 -43.82 14.32
CA ASN A 674 18.19 -43.97 13.20
C ASN A 674 17.49 -44.55 11.97
N ALA A 675 16.67 -45.59 12.12
CA ALA A 675 15.92 -46.19 11.01
C ALA A 675 14.95 -45.19 10.38
N LEU A 676 14.21 -44.42 11.20
CA LEU A 676 13.35 -43.33 10.73
C LEU A 676 14.12 -42.33 9.85
N ILE A 677 15.27 -41.85 10.32
CA ILE A 677 16.07 -40.85 9.61
C ILE A 677 16.70 -41.45 8.33
N ASN A 678 17.34 -42.62 8.43
CA ASN A 678 18.07 -43.24 7.33
C ASN A 678 17.17 -43.70 6.19
N ILE A 679 16.01 -44.28 6.52
CA ILE A 679 15.03 -44.72 5.50
C ILE A 679 14.42 -43.51 4.82
N GLN A 680 14.02 -42.46 5.56
CA GLN A 680 13.56 -41.23 4.93
C GLN A 680 14.62 -40.64 4.00
N ALA A 681 15.87 -40.51 4.45
CA ALA A 681 16.93 -39.93 3.62
C ALA A 681 17.17 -40.74 2.33
N ALA A 682 17.18 -42.07 2.42
CA ALA A 682 17.35 -42.94 1.27
C ALA A 682 16.17 -42.87 0.29
N THR A 683 14.93 -42.89 0.78
CA THR A 683 13.74 -42.77 -0.06
C THR A 683 13.67 -41.40 -0.72
N ILE A 684 13.92 -40.30 0.01
CA ILE A 684 13.98 -38.94 -0.56
C ILE A 684 15.00 -38.89 -1.71
N MET A 685 16.22 -39.41 -1.48
CA MET A 685 17.25 -39.40 -2.51
C MET A 685 16.92 -40.32 -3.70
N HIS A 686 16.27 -41.46 -3.48
CA HIS A 686 15.84 -42.36 -4.54
C HIS A 686 14.78 -41.72 -5.44
N GLU A 687 13.69 -41.22 -4.83
CA GLU A 687 12.59 -40.59 -5.56
C GLU A 687 13.04 -39.34 -6.29
N PHE A 688 13.89 -38.53 -5.64
CA PHE A 688 14.48 -37.37 -6.29
C PHE A 688 15.42 -37.77 -7.44
N GLY A 689 16.11 -38.91 -7.36
CA GLY A 689 16.91 -39.44 -8.45
C GLY A 689 16.10 -39.71 -9.73
N HIS A 690 14.85 -40.13 -9.63
CA HIS A 690 13.95 -40.27 -10.78
C HIS A 690 13.62 -38.92 -11.41
N ASN A 691 13.34 -37.90 -10.60
CA ASN A 691 13.14 -36.52 -11.07
C ASN A 691 14.36 -36.02 -11.85
N LEU A 692 15.57 -36.42 -11.43
CA LEU A 692 16.85 -36.10 -12.07
C LEU A 692 17.20 -36.99 -13.28
N GLY A 693 16.33 -37.93 -13.63
CA GLY A 693 16.45 -38.77 -14.83
C GLY A 693 17.09 -40.14 -14.63
N LEU A 694 17.32 -40.57 -13.39
CA LEU A 694 17.96 -41.85 -13.08
C LEU A 694 16.96 -43.02 -13.06
N LEU A 695 17.41 -44.18 -13.54
CA LEU A 695 16.68 -45.46 -13.44
C LEU A 695 17.30 -46.34 -12.36
N HIS A 696 16.59 -47.41 -11.95
CA HIS A 696 17.06 -48.29 -10.89
C HIS A 696 18.36 -49.05 -11.20
N GLY A 697 18.75 -49.13 -12.48
CA GLY A 697 20.03 -49.69 -12.92
C GLY A 697 20.99 -48.67 -13.53
N GLY A 698 20.75 -47.36 -13.33
CA GLY A 698 21.55 -46.29 -13.96
C GLY A 698 21.00 -45.91 -15.32
N ASP A 699 21.53 -46.48 -16.42
CA ASP A 699 20.95 -46.34 -17.77
C ASP A 699 19.83 -47.32 -18.09
N ASP A 700 19.74 -48.40 -17.33
CA ASP A 700 18.84 -49.51 -17.63
C ASP A 700 17.88 -49.78 -16.46
N GLY A 701 16.90 -50.65 -16.70
CA GLY A 701 15.93 -51.07 -15.69
C GLY A 701 16.35 -52.31 -14.89
N ILE A 702 17.62 -52.73 -14.97
CA ILE A 702 18.10 -53.93 -14.29
C ILE A 702 18.34 -53.59 -12.81
N ASN A 703 17.60 -54.28 -11.94
CA ASN A 703 17.69 -54.07 -10.49
C ASN A 703 18.74 -54.99 -9.86
N PHE A 704 19.08 -54.71 -8.60
CA PHE A 704 19.90 -55.56 -7.73
C PHE A 704 21.32 -55.87 -8.23
N LYS A 705 21.87 -55.03 -9.13
CA LYS A 705 23.23 -55.14 -9.64
C LYS A 705 24.24 -54.90 -8.52
N PRO A 706 25.03 -55.88 -8.04
CA PRO A 706 25.90 -55.65 -6.87
C PRO A 706 27.01 -54.62 -7.12
N ASN A 707 27.56 -54.55 -8.33
CA ASN A 707 28.61 -53.58 -8.66
C ASN A 707 28.11 -52.13 -8.84
N TYR A 708 26.78 -51.91 -8.88
CA TYR A 708 26.15 -50.60 -9.02
C TYR A 708 25.75 -50.04 -7.64
N LEU A 709 26.71 -49.40 -6.96
CA LEU A 709 26.50 -48.76 -5.67
C LEU A 709 25.80 -47.41 -5.84
N SER A 710 24.47 -47.44 -5.84
CA SER A 710 23.60 -46.27 -5.95
C SER A 710 22.37 -46.47 -5.10
N VAL A 711 21.85 -45.41 -4.47
CA VAL A 711 20.54 -45.46 -3.80
C VAL A 711 19.40 -45.80 -4.77
N MET A 712 19.58 -45.57 -6.07
CA MET A 712 18.63 -45.98 -7.11
C MET A 712 18.47 -47.49 -7.22
N ASN A 713 19.45 -48.26 -6.74
CA ASN A 713 19.42 -49.71 -6.80
C ASN A 713 18.70 -50.28 -5.56
N TYR A 714 17.67 -51.11 -5.77
CA TYR A 714 16.94 -51.75 -4.67
C TYR A 714 17.78 -52.61 -3.73
N LEU A 715 18.96 -53.08 -4.16
CA LEU A 715 19.88 -53.76 -3.25
C LEU A 715 20.39 -52.83 -2.14
N TYR A 716 20.45 -51.53 -2.40
CA TYR A 716 21.06 -50.54 -1.52
C TYR A 716 20.10 -49.48 -0.98
N GLN A 717 18.96 -49.21 -1.63
CA GLN A 717 18.05 -48.14 -1.22
C GLN A 717 17.73 -48.19 0.28
N LEU A 718 17.08 -49.25 0.76
CA LEU A 718 16.61 -49.31 2.14
C LEU A 718 17.65 -49.86 3.13
N ASP A 719 18.70 -50.51 2.64
CA ASP A 719 19.76 -51.12 3.45
C ASP A 719 21.08 -50.30 3.49
N GLY A 720 21.15 -49.21 2.73
CA GLY A 720 22.32 -48.33 2.60
C GLY A 720 23.42 -48.90 1.71
N LEU A 721 24.26 -48.03 1.15
CA LEU A 721 25.37 -48.46 0.29
C LEU A 721 26.36 -49.35 1.07
N ALA A 722 26.87 -50.38 0.39
CA ALA A 722 27.95 -51.20 0.94
C ALA A 722 29.23 -50.37 1.13
N SER A 723 30.10 -50.82 2.04
CA SER A 723 31.41 -50.21 2.29
C SER A 723 32.50 -51.09 1.65
N PRO A 724 33.03 -50.72 0.46
CA PRO A 724 34.03 -51.55 -0.22
C PRO A 724 35.20 -51.93 0.68
N GLY A 725 35.56 -53.21 0.67
CA GLY A 725 36.63 -53.77 1.50
C GLY A 725 36.22 -54.11 2.93
N ASN A 726 35.04 -53.69 3.40
CA ASN A 726 34.53 -53.96 4.73
C ASN A 726 33.16 -54.65 4.68
N ASN A 727 33.18 -55.99 4.56
CA ASN A 727 31.98 -56.83 4.46
C ASN A 727 31.03 -56.43 3.31
N GLU A 728 31.56 -55.99 2.17
CA GLU A 728 30.76 -55.37 1.11
C GLU A 728 29.77 -56.31 0.38
N GLY A 729 29.84 -57.62 0.64
CA GLY A 729 28.86 -58.60 0.17
C GLY A 729 27.62 -58.72 1.05
N ASP A 730 27.53 -58.04 2.19
CA ASP A 730 26.46 -58.25 3.18
C ASP A 730 25.06 -57.92 2.67
N ARG A 731 24.88 -56.86 1.87
CA ARG A 731 23.59 -56.56 1.21
C ARG A 731 23.20 -57.68 0.26
N TYR A 732 24.16 -58.14 -0.53
CA TYR A 732 23.97 -59.22 -1.48
C TYR A 732 23.58 -60.53 -0.79
N TYR A 733 24.26 -60.89 0.31
CA TYR A 733 23.93 -62.07 1.11
C TYR A 733 22.56 -61.96 1.77
N GLY A 734 22.25 -60.80 2.36
CA GLY A 734 20.93 -60.55 2.95
C GLY A 734 19.80 -60.64 1.92
N HIS A 735 20.06 -60.23 0.67
CA HIS A 735 19.09 -60.30 -0.42
C HIS A 735 18.93 -61.72 -1.00
N ARG A 736 20.03 -62.39 -1.36
CA ARG A 736 20.02 -63.69 -2.08
C ARG A 736 20.01 -64.91 -1.17
N PHE A 737 20.60 -64.79 0.01
CA PHE A 737 20.88 -65.90 0.91
C PHE A 737 20.41 -65.62 2.34
N SER A 738 19.32 -64.86 2.49
CA SER A 738 18.76 -64.49 3.79
C SER A 738 18.59 -65.72 4.70
N GLY A 739 19.15 -65.66 5.91
CA GLY A 739 19.14 -66.75 6.89
C GLY A 739 20.14 -67.89 6.61
N SER A 740 21.00 -67.76 5.60
CA SER A 740 22.04 -68.75 5.32
C SER A 740 23.07 -68.82 6.43
N ALA A 741 23.29 -70.04 6.94
CA ALA A 741 24.33 -70.36 7.91
C ALA A 741 25.77 -70.17 7.37
N VAL A 742 25.92 -69.93 6.06
CA VAL A 742 27.22 -69.81 5.39
C VAL A 742 27.56 -68.35 5.10
N CYS A 743 26.64 -67.59 4.50
CA CYS A 743 26.95 -66.24 3.98
C CYS A 743 26.27 -65.11 4.74
N ASP A 744 25.05 -65.33 5.26
CA ASP A 744 24.31 -64.33 6.02
C ASP A 744 24.62 -64.45 7.53
N GLN A 745 25.91 -64.40 7.87
CA GLN A 745 26.44 -64.65 9.21
C GLN A 745 26.64 -63.40 10.06
N GLN A 746 26.64 -62.22 9.44
CA GLN A 746 26.91 -60.95 10.11
C GLN A 746 25.76 -59.98 9.88
N SER A 747 25.43 -59.19 10.89
CA SER A 747 24.50 -58.08 10.72
C SER A 747 25.06 -57.07 9.71
N LEU A 748 24.17 -56.46 8.93
CA LEU A 748 24.52 -55.39 7.99
C LEU A 748 25.39 -54.33 8.68
N ILE A 749 26.59 -54.10 8.14
CA ILE A 749 27.43 -53.00 8.60
C ILE A 749 26.84 -51.70 8.06
N ASN A 750 26.72 -50.67 8.88
CA ASN A 750 26.18 -49.37 8.44
C ASN A 750 24.77 -49.47 7.84
N GLY A 751 23.95 -50.40 8.34
CA GLY A 751 22.57 -50.59 7.92
C GLY A 751 21.62 -49.53 8.52
N PRO A 752 20.32 -49.60 8.20
CA PRO A 752 19.36 -48.52 8.47
C PRO A 752 19.18 -48.22 9.97
N ARG A 753 19.38 -49.21 10.84
CA ARG A 753 19.29 -49.04 12.31
C ARG A 753 20.59 -48.53 12.95
N ASN A 754 21.70 -48.49 12.22
CA ASN A 754 22.99 -47.99 12.72
C ASN A 754 23.04 -46.45 12.72
N ASN A 755 24.08 -45.89 13.32
CA ASN A 755 24.26 -44.44 13.43
C ASN A 755 24.11 -43.76 12.05
N VAL A 756 23.31 -42.68 12.03
CA VAL A 756 23.02 -41.87 10.86
C VAL A 756 24.30 -41.43 10.13
N GLU A 757 25.38 -41.11 10.84
CA GLU A 757 26.65 -40.69 10.22
C GLU A 757 27.32 -41.79 9.38
N HIS A 758 27.04 -43.06 9.69
CA HIS A 758 27.67 -44.19 9.01
C HIS A 758 26.81 -44.81 7.91
N PHE A 759 25.48 -44.64 7.95
CA PHE A 759 24.59 -45.09 6.89
C PHE A 759 24.88 -44.31 5.60
N LEU A 760 25.35 -44.99 4.56
CA LEU A 760 25.81 -44.33 3.33
C LEU A 760 24.68 -44.21 2.31
N ILE A 761 24.45 -42.99 1.81
CA ILE A 761 23.62 -42.68 0.65
C ILE A 761 24.47 -41.91 -0.36
N ASP A 762 24.47 -42.34 -1.61
CA ASP A 762 25.10 -41.66 -2.74
C ASP A 762 24.50 -42.23 -4.05
N TYR A 763 24.61 -41.50 -5.15
CA TYR A 763 24.44 -42.10 -6.48
C TYR A 763 25.77 -42.70 -6.95
N SER A 764 25.70 -43.63 -7.90
CA SER A 764 26.93 -44.28 -8.37
C SER A 764 27.82 -43.31 -9.13
N ASN A 765 29.13 -43.49 -8.95
CA ASN A 765 30.19 -42.77 -9.66
C ASN A 765 30.74 -43.55 -10.87
N GLY A 766 30.16 -44.70 -11.22
CA GLY A 766 30.55 -45.52 -12.37
C GLY A 766 31.93 -46.17 -12.27
N THR A 767 32.50 -46.31 -11.07
CA THR A 767 33.86 -46.87 -10.87
C THR A 767 33.90 -48.38 -10.69
N GLY A 768 32.76 -49.04 -10.53
CA GLY A 768 32.64 -50.49 -10.40
C GLY A 768 32.95 -51.21 -11.72
N SER A 769 33.76 -52.26 -11.66
CA SER A 769 34.02 -53.08 -12.84
C SER A 769 32.80 -53.90 -13.25
N THR A 770 32.71 -54.20 -14.54
CA THR A 770 31.70 -55.10 -15.09
C THR A 770 31.70 -56.46 -14.38
N LEU A 771 30.52 -56.96 -14.03
CA LEU A 771 30.29 -58.34 -13.58
C LEU A 771 29.71 -59.15 -14.73
N ASP A 772 30.36 -60.26 -15.09
CA ASP A 772 29.94 -61.16 -16.16
C ASP A 772 29.49 -62.49 -15.55
N GLU A 773 28.18 -62.71 -15.53
CA GLU A 773 27.55 -63.88 -14.91
C GLU A 773 27.93 -65.21 -15.57
N THR A 774 28.59 -65.19 -16.74
CA THR A 774 29.14 -66.41 -17.35
C THR A 774 30.48 -66.85 -16.73
N GLN A 775 31.15 -65.95 -15.99
CA GLN A 775 32.50 -66.14 -15.46
C GLN A 775 32.82 -65.17 -14.30
N ILE A 776 31.95 -65.11 -13.29
CA ILE A 776 32.10 -64.24 -12.12
C ILE A 776 33.42 -64.52 -11.41
N ASP A 777 34.16 -63.49 -11.00
CA ASP A 777 35.40 -63.63 -10.22
C ASP A 777 35.16 -63.15 -8.78
N GLU A 778 34.94 -64.09 -7.86
CA GLU A 778 34.62 -63.80 -6.47
C GLU A 778 35.72 -63.01 -5.76
N SER A 779 36.99 -63.24 -6.14
CA SER A 779 38.15 -62.51 -5.62
C SER A 779 38.15 -61.01 -5.98
N LYS A 780 37.30 -60.59 -6.92
CA LYS A 780 37.15 -59.18 -7.34
C LYS A 780 36.03 -58.44 -6.61
N GLY A 781 35.19 -59.13 -5.83
CA GLY A 781 34.11 -58.51 -5.07
C GLY A 781 33.23 -57.62 -5.94
N LEU A 782 33.05 -56.36 -5.54
CA LEU A 782 32.27 -55.36 -6.28
C LEU A 782 33.06 -54.67 -7.41
N GLY A 783 34.32 -55.03 -7.61
CA GLY A 783 35.11 -54.51 -8.72
C GLY A 783 35.55 -53.05 -8.56
N ARG A 784 35.69 -52.57 -7.32
CA ARG A 784 36.06 -51.19 -6.97
C ARG A 784 37.45 -51.13 -6.33
N THR A 785 38.00 -49.92 -6.21
CA THR A 785 39.23 -49.71 -5.41
C THR A 785 38.97 -50.09 -3.95
N PHE A 786 39.90 -50.83 -3.34
CA PHE A 786 39.79 -51.35 -1.97
C PHE A 786 38.63 -52.33 -1.76
N THR A 787 38.39 -53.25 -2.69
CA THR A 787 37.42 -54.34 -2.54
C THR A 787 38.03 -55.59 -1.86
N SER A 788 37.18 -56.32 -1.14
CA SER A 788 37.33 -57.66 -0.60
C SER A 788 36.48 -58.63 -1.43
N GLY A 789 36.89 -59.90 -1.50
CA GLY A 789 36.13 -60.88 -2.27
C GLY A 789 34.71 -61.13 -1.72
N ILE A 790 33.78 -61.46 -2.62
CA ILE A 790 32.39 -61.83 -2.31
C ILE A 790 32.15 -63.25 -2.78
N ASP A 791 31.63 -64.10 -1.90
CA ASP A 791 31.22 -65.48 -2.18
C ASP A 791 29.84 -65.44 -2.84
N PHE A 792 29.82 -65.16 -4.15
CA PHE A 792 28.57 -65.00 -4.90
C PHE A 792 27.76 -66.30 -4.93
N ASN A 793 28.40 -67.46 -4.91
CA ASN A 793 27.70 -68.75 -4.96
C ASN A 793 27.32 -69.31 -3.57
N CYS A 794 27.79 -68.68 -2.51
CA CYS A 794 27.54 -69.01 -1.12
C CYS A 794 27.98 -70.41 -0.67
N ASN A 795 29.13 -70.89 -1.16
CA ASN A 795 29.71 -72.20 -0.77
C ASN A 795 30.67 -72.13 0.44
N GLY A 796 30.94 -70.93 0.95
CA GLY A 796 31.85 -70.66 2.06
C GLY A 796 33.31 -70.43 1.65
N ILE A 797 33.60 -70.31 0.36
CA ILE A 797 34.95 -70.16 -0.19
C ILE A 797 34.97 -69.02 -1.21
N ILE A 798 35.87 -68.05 -1.03
CA ILE A 798 36.15 -67.04 -2.05
C ILE A 798 37.08 -67.63 -3.10
N GLU A 799 36.58 -67.84 -4.31
CA GLU A 799 37.35 -68.40 -5.42
C GLU A 799 37.75 -67.33 -6.45
N GLY A 800 38.50 -67.74 -7.48
CA GLY A 800 38.74 -66.88 -8.64
C GLY A 800 37.50 -66.83 -9.53
N LYS A 801 37.68 -67.07 -10.83
CA LYS A 801 36.54 -67.25 -11.74
C LYS A 801 35.74 -68.50 -11.40
N ILE A 802 34.48 -68.32 -11.00
CA ILE A 802 33.46 -69.36 -10.93
C ILE A 802 32.73 -69.49 -12.28
N GLY A 803 31.97 -70.58 -12.45
CA GLY A 803 31.18 -70.84 -13.66
C GLY A 803 29.98 -69.91 -13.80
N VAL A 804 29.03 -70.32 -14.64
CA VAL A 804 27.79 -69.58 -14.88
C VAL A 804 26.99 -69.46 -13.58
N LEU A 805 26.72 -68.23 -13.14
CA LEU A 805 25.95 -67.93 -11.93
C LEU A 805 25.14 -66.64 -12.11
N GLU A 806 23.83 -66.73 -11.92
CA GLU A 806 22.89 -65.60 -11.88
C GLU A 806 22.94 -64.96 -10.48
N ILE A 807 23.29 -63.66 -10.41
CA ILE A 807 23.54 -62.94 -9.16
C ILE A 807 22.59 -61.74 -8.93
N ASN A 808 21.89 -61.19 -9.91
CA ASN A 808 21.00 -60.04 -9.72
C ASN A 808 19.50 -60.36 -9.52
N GLY A 809 19.17 -61.64 -9.37
CA GLY A 809 17.81 -62.17 -9.23
C GLY A 809 17.06 -62.37 -10.56
N PRO A 810 15.90 -63.06 -10.51
CA PRO A 810 15.11 -63.32 -11.70
C PRO A 810 14.66 -62.03 -12.37
N THR A 811 14.83 -61.97 -13.69
CA THR A 811 14.40 -60.86 -14.54
C THR A 811 13.03 -61.15 -15.15
N TRP A 812 12.19 -60.13 -15.28
CA TRP A 812 10.92 -60.26 -15.99
C TRP A 812 11.15 -60.29 -17.51
N VAL A 813 10.85 -61.42 -18.13
CA VAL A 813 10.97 -61.62 -19.57
C VAL A 813 9.56 -61.77 -20.16
N PHE A 814 9.28 -61.02 -21.23
CA PHE A 814 8.03 -61.18 -21.97
C PHE A 814 8.18 -62.27 -23.03
N GLU A 815 7.55 -63.41 -22.81
CA GLU A 815 7.53 -64.53 -23.75
C GLU A 815 6.11 -65.09 -23.88
N ASN A 816 5.72 -65.46 -25.10
CA ASN A 816 4.40 -66.03 -25.38
C ASN A 816 3.24 -65.20 -24.83
N GLU A 817 3.30 -63.88 -24.99
CA GLU A 817 2.29 -62.92 -24.51
C GLU A 817 2.11 -62.89 -22.97
N THR A 818 3.08 -63.44 -22.22
CA THR A 818 3.07 -63.48 -20.75
C THR A 818 4.39 -62.97 -20.18
N TRP A 819 4.31 -62.27 -19.05
CA TRP A 819 5.49 -61.88 -18.27
C TRP A 819 5.88 -63.03 -17.33
N LEU A 820 7.10 -63.55 -17.49
CA LEU A 820 7.64 -64.62 -16.68
C LEU A 820 8.91 -64.14 -15.99
N GLU A 821 9.06 -64.44 -14.70
CA GLU A 821 10.34 -64.32 -14.00
C GLU A 821 11.27 -65.45 -14.47
N LYS A 822 12.42 -65.09 -15.03
CA LYS A 822 13.46 -66.03 -15.44
C LYS A 822 14.82 -65.59 -14.93
N GLU A 823 15.62 -66.55 -14.50
CA GLU A 823 17.05 -66.37 -14.30
C GLU A 823 17.72 -66.25 -15.66
N VAL A 824 18.17 -65.04 -15.99
CA VAL A 824 18.83 -64.72 -17.27
C VAL A 824 20.24 -64.24 -16.97
N VAL A 825 21.21 -65.07 -17.34
CA VAL A 825 22.63 -64.74 -17.24
C VAL A 825 22.96 -63.57 -18.17
N SER A 826 23.60 -62.56 -17.61
CA SER A 826 23.83 -61.27 -18.24
C SER A 826 25.20 -60.68 -17.88
N THR A 827 25.53 -59.57 -18.52
CA THR A 827 26.70 -58.77 -18.15
C THR A 827 26.19 -57.46 -17.56
N MET A 828 26.61 -57.15 -16.35
CA MET A 828 26.15 -56.00 -15.59
C MET A 828 27.23 -54.93 -15.50
N HIS A 829 26.84 -53.71 -15.84
CA HIS A 829 27.71 -52.55 -15.78
C HIS A 829 27.29 -51.64 -14.63
N ASP A 830 28.28 -51.08 -13.97
CA ASP A 830 28.10 -49.88 -13.15
C ASP A 830 27.85 -48.68 -14.07
N HIS A 831 27.23 -47.64 -13.53
CA HIS A 831 26.85 -46.45 -14.26
C HIS A 831 27.21 -45.19 -13.45
N ASN A 832 27.68 -44.13 -14.11
CA ASN A 832 27.97 -42.86 -13.42
C ASN A 832 26.71 -41.97 -13.40
N ASP A 833 25.91 -42.14 -12.37
CA ASP A 833 24.64 -41.43 -12.20
C ASP A 833 24.85 -39.92 -12.04
N TRP A 834 25.92 -39.51 -11.35
CA TRP A 834 26.23 -38.08 -11.16
C TRP A 834 26.54 -37.35 -12.46
N GLU A 835 27.03 -38.06 -13.48
CA GLU A 835 27.22 -37.51 -14.83
C GLU A 835 25.91 -37.44 -15.63
N LYS A 836 24.85 -38.13 -15.20
CA LYS A 836 23.53 -38.12 -15.84
C LYS A 836 22.49 -37.21 -15.18
N VAL A 837 22.76 -36.71 -13.97
CA VAL A 837 21.85 -35.78 -13.27
C VAL A 837 21.44 -34.64 -14.19
N SER A 838 20.14 -34.53 -14.43
CA SER A 838 19.52 -33.48 -15.22
C SER A 838 18.62 -32.63 -14.33
N LEU A 839 18.98 -31.36 -14.11
CA LEU A 839 18.13 -30.36 -13.43
C LEU A 839 17.08 -29.76 -14.36
N LYS A 840 17.17 -30.10 -15.64
CA LYS A 840 16.43 -29.48 -16.74
C LYS A 840 15.08 -30.12 -16.93
N PHE A 841 14.22 -29.99 -15.93
CA PHE A 841 12.86 -30.50 -16.05
C PHE A 841 12.06 -29.74 -17.12
N GLN A 842 12.33 -28.43 -17.33
CA GLN A 842 11.45 -27.53 -18.12
C GLN A 842 11.82 -27.33 -19.60
N ASP A 843 12.92 -27.90 -20.08
CA ASP A 843 13.70 -27.29 -21.16
C ASP A 843 13.31 -27.59 -22.61
N HIS A 844 12.09 -28.07 -22.87
CA HIS A 844 11.76 -28.42 -24.25
C HIS A 844 10.31 -28.08 -24.65
N TRP A 845 10.21 -27.33 -25.78
CA TRP A 845 9.11 -27.01 -26.73
C TRP A 845 7.67 -27.58 -26.51
N PRO A 846 6.58 -26.79 -26.64
CA PRO A 846 6.50 -25.34 -26.71
C PRO A 846 5.67 -24.74 -25.57
N GLY A 847 6.37 -23.97 -24.75
CA GLY A 847 5.80 -22.92 -23.93
C GLY A 847 6.79 -22.50 -22.85
N ASN A 848 6.92 -21.17 -22.70
CA ASN A 848 7.33 -20.33 -21.56
C ASN A 848 8.48 -20.69 -20.59
N ALA A 849 9.07 -21.86 -20.67
CA ALA A 849 10.26 -22.19 -19.90
C ALA A 849 11.52 -21.66 -20.59
N GLY A 850 12.44 -21.14 -19.77
CA GLY A 850 13.73 -20.55 -20.11
C GLY A 850 14.50 -21.20 -21.25
N GLN A 851 15.39 -20.44 -21.89
CA GLN A 851 16.33 -21.02 -22.83
C GLN A 851 17.39 -21.83 -22.07
N SER A 852 17.37 -23.16 -22.19
CA SER A 852 18.60 -23.95 -22.01
C SER A 852 19.06 -24.67 -23.27
N ARG A 853 20.38 -24.65 -23.46
CA ARG A 853 21.10 -24.95 -24.70
C ARG A 853 21.24 -26.43 -25.03
N SER A 854 20.45 -27.35 -24.46
CA SER A 854 20.68 -28.78 -24.74
C SER A 854 19.90 -29.25 -25.97
N ALA A 855 20.58 -29.23 -27.13
CA ALA A 855 20.11 -29.79 -28.39
C ALA A 855 20.11 -31.34 -28.44
N ILE A 856 20.36 -32.01 -27.31
CA ILE A 856 20.60 -33.46 -27.23
C ILE A 856 19.69 -34.11 -26.16
N VAL A 857 18.37 -33.99 -26.29
CA VAL A 857 17.45 -34.90 -25.57
C VAL A 857 16.27 -35.26 -26.48
N THR A 858 16.05 -36.56 -26.66
CA THR A 858 14.99 -37.19 -27.48
C THR A 858 13.64 -37.33 -26.74
N GLN A 859 13.49 -36.76 -25.54
CA GLN A 859 12.28 -36.91 -24.73
C GLN A 859 11.14 -36.00 -25.20
N LYS A 860 9.90 -36.46 -24.96
CA LYS A 860 8.70 -35.69 -25.29
C LYS A 860 8.59 -34.51 -24.34
N LYS A 861 8.47 -33.36 -24.95
CA LYS A 861 8.65 -32.03 -24.43
C LYS A 861 7.38 -31.54 -23.71
N ILE A 862 7.51 -30.94 -22.52
CA ILE A 862 6.38 -30.61 -21.64
C ILE A 862 6.55 -29.19 -21.08
N ASP A 863 5.50 -28.38 -21.17
CA ASP A 863 5.40 -27.09 -20.46
C ASP A 863 4.72 -27.33 -19.11
N PHE A 864 5.42 -27.03 -18.02
CA PHE A 864 4.97 -27.32 -16.65
C PHE A 864 3.81 -26.44 -16.19
N MET A 865 3.57 -25.30 -16.85
CA MET A 865 2.32 -24.57 -16.64
C MET A 865 1.14 -25.30 -17.30
N LEU A 866 1.39 -26.10 -18.33
CA LEU A 866 0.37 -26.75 -19.17
C LEU A 866 0.05 -28.19 -18.78
N ILE A 867 1.09 -28.96 -18.53
CA ILE A 867 1.05 -30.38 -18.19
C ILE A 867 2.16 -30.54 -17.15
N ASP A 868 1.79 -30.42 -15.88
CA ASP A 868 2.69 -30.57 -14.74
C ASP A 868 2.80 -32.06 -14.35
N THR A 869 2.85 -32.93 -15.36
CA THR A 869 2.87 -34.38 -15.18
C THR A 869 3.72 -35.08 -16.24
N GLN A 870 4.57 -36.00 -15.79
CA GLN A 870 5.44 -36.84 -16.61
C GLN A 870 5.07 -38.32 -16.46
N LYS A 871 5.79 -39.18 -17.18
CA LYS A 871 5.75 -40.63 -16.90
C LYS A 871 6.40 -40.86 -15.54
N PHE A 872 5.65 -41.41 -14.60
CA PHE A 872 6.17 -41.82 -13.30
C PHE A 872 6.61 -43.30 -13.29
N ILE A 873 7.45 -43.65 -12.34
CA ILE A 873 7.91 -45.01 -12.08
C ILE A 873 7.47 -45.44 -10.69
N ALA A 874 6.75 -46.56 -10.63
CA ALA A 874 6.29 -47.12 -9.37
C ALA A 874 7.35 -48.02 -8.76
N GLU A 875 7.63 -47.76 -7.49
CA GLU A 875 8.50 -48.62 -6.72
C GLU A 875 7.83 -49.95 -6.34
N LYS A 876 8.63 -50.98 -6.08
CA LYS A 876 8.13 -52.26 -5.57
C LYS A 876 7.96 -52.18 -4.05
N THR A 877 6.80 -52.59 -3.55
CA THR A 877 6.56 -52.74 -2.10
C THR A 877 7.63 -53.64 -1.46
N PRO A 878 8.24 -53.22 -0.33
CA PRO A 878 9.19 -54.06 0.41
C PRO A 878 8.57 -55.39 0.86
N SER A 879 9.41 -56.40 1.05
CA SER A 879 8.95 -57.71 1.52
C SER A 879 8.48 -57.68 2.99
N ASP A 880 7.61 -58.61 3.39
CA ASP A 880 7.23 -58.80 4.80
C ASP A 880 8.44 -59.01 5.72
N ALA A 881 9.50 -59.66 5.21
CA ALA A 881 10.74 -59.88 5.94
C ALA A 881 11.47 -58.56 6.24
N PHE A 882 11.41 -57.59 5.32
CA PHE A 882 11.94 -56.25 5.56
C PHE A 882 11.16 -55.55 6.68
N PHE A 883 9.83 -55.57 6.65
CA PHE A 883 9.02 -54.93 7.70
C PHE A 883 9.24 -55.54 9.08
N LYS A 884 9.41 -56.87 9.18
CA LYS A 884 9.80 -57.55 10.43
C LYS A 884 11.16 -57.08 10.94
N ARG A 885 12.18 -57.06 10.07
CA ARG A 885 13.51 -56.53 10.40
C ARG A 885 13.46 -55.07 10.85
N LEU A 886 12.64 -54.25 10.20
CA LEU A 886 12.44 -52.86 10.55
C LEU A 886 11.84 -52.70 11.96
N GLN A 887 10.92 -53.60 12.34
CA GLN A 887 10.30 -53.65 13.66
C GLN A 887 11.19 -54.33 14.72
N GLY A 888 12.34 -54.89 14.32
CA GLY A 888 13.27 -55.57 15.22
C GLY A 888 12.85 -57.00 15.59
N GLU A 889 12.01 -57.62 14.77
CA GLU A 889 11.51 -59.01 14.92
C GLU A 889 12.40 -60.07 14.26
#